data_AF-A0A7X8JVW1-F1
#
_entry.id   AF-A0A7X8JVW1-F1
#
_cell.length_a   1.000
_cell.length_b   1.000
_cell.length_c   1.000
_cell.angle_alpha   90.00
_cell.angle_beta   90.00
_cell.angle_gamma   90.00
#
_symmetry.space_group_name_H-M   'P 1'
#
loop_
_entity.id
_entity.type
_entity.pdbx_description
1 polymer ?
#
loop_
_entity_poly.entity_id
_entity_poly.type
_entity_poly.pdbx_seq_one_letter_code
_entity_poly.pdbx_strand_id
1 'polypeptide(L)'
;MKKTISILVAFVLVINLCSFFVVSSYAAQPDTYTLKSIIRDFDPVNSNHPERNHPDFENEEYFNTNSTGAVKSRLGSDNTPVYSDSGYSVKIITSADSFYDWYHDTDKNITIPYDMVFKKSGSMYTFDSTSTDGFFPINNKGFGNYQDNKNYHFTMELHTKFVFEYGQVFELAGDDDLWLFVNKELVGDLGGIHETQYKTVNMDNYIHSMNLKPGDVCTLDLFFAERHVTESNLKISTNIELYSAEDWEDNKRPIADAGDNIVVRTNGKTASVRLDGSGSKDPDGDRLTYTWTNEAGDVIGRDVLPTVDLPVGLNICKLTVSDGRQTDSDTVAIEVIYTGDDQNKAPKADAGDDQDKTISGTKTTITLDGSLSSDPDGDKLTYTWTNENGERIATGVKPQIELTKGTHRIKLTVSDGELSDTDTVVITISNNRAPLANAGNNQSKTITGEKVTVTLDGSKSSDPDGDRLTYRWADEDGDRIATGEKPQIELTEGTHRIKLTVSDGELSDTDTVVIRIYKAATSTPKPTSANSRPVANAGADKTVMTDEKVAEVTLDGSKSYDPDGDSLSYRWKDESGATIGRTAKPSVLLPVGENVLTLTVSDGKLSDTDKVIIKVEREEISGGSNKKDLLDLGIALTADQTKVEEGNQIIFTIKYLNKTDVKIPDVEVDFKLGDGMEVVEAAKGKASGKTIVWDVGDLAPKEKGEIEFKVKSDTIQEAEVIKDFVASISSNEVELANTYDDRSKLDVMVYSDRYLKRHTRYILGYPDNTFKGERNITRAETAVIFARILDLKDLKAKNTNQFVDVPKGFWAEEHIYAAVQSGLFKGVDSTHFNPDVPITRAEFVTVIANYLKIQRTSEEAPFTHTFNDIQNHWAQGNIEEIARYDIVKGYADGSFRPQKQILRQEAVTMINRLLYRGPLTNVTNSFPDITSDHWAFGEVEEAVRSHEFIINDKGEEVMTEYINDPIW
;
A
#
# COMPACT_ATOMS: atom_id res chain seq x y z
N MET A 1 -45.40 -0.07 44.79
CA MET A 1 -45.70 -1.50 44.51
C MET A 1 -45.37 -1.75 43.05
N LYS A 2 -44.59 -2.72 42.55
CA LYS A 2 -43.53 -3.65 43.03
C LYS A 2 -42.63 -3.88 41.78
N LYS A 3 -41.33 -4.18 41.82
CA LYS A 3 -40.38 -4.52 42.89
C LYS A 3 -39.07 -3.70 42.68
N THR A 4 -37.90 -4.36 42.69
CA THR A 4 -36.53 -3.86 42.46
C THR A 4 -35.65 -5.08 42.05
N ILE A 5 -34.44 -4.87 41.48
CA ILE A 5 -33.25 -5.77 41.39
C ILE A 5 -33.04 -6.61 40.10
N SER A 6 -31.74 -6.73 39.71
CA SER A 6 -31.07 -7.48 38.60
C SER A 6 -31.01 -6.70 37.28
N ILE A 7 -29.86 -6.34 36.66
CA ILE A 7 -28.47 -6.86 36.58
C ILE A 7 -28.33 -8.20 35.81
N LEU A 8 -27.55 -8.09 34.71
CA LEU A 8 -26.95 -9.11 33.83
C LEU A 8 -27.82 -9.87 32.80
N VAL A 9 -27.19 -10.09 31.63
CA VAL A 9 -27.56 -10.95 30.48
C VAL A 9 -28.72 -10.49 29.59
N ALA A 10 -28.38 -9.92 28.42
CA ALA A 10 -28.73 -10.48 27.10
C ALA A 10 -28.37 -9.52 25.94
N PHE A 11 -27.25 -9.75 25.25
CA PHE A 11 -27.12 -9.39 23.83
C PHE A 11 -26.21 -10.38 23.09
N VAL A 12 -26.86 -11.18 22.25
CA VAL A 12 -26.39 -12.18 21.28
C VAL A 12 -27.44 -12.04 20.16
N LEU A 13 -27.17 -11.76 18.89
CA LEU A 13 -26.24 -12.31 17.89
C LEU A 13 -26.13 -11.18 16.81
N VAL A 14 -25.04 -10.92 16.08
CA VAL A 14 -24.60 -11.62 14.86
C VAL A 14 -23.26 -11.03 14.43
N ILE A 15 -22.23 -11.86 14.32
CA ILE A 15 -21.27 -12.00 13.20
C ILE A 15 -20.64 -13.38 13.42
N ASN A 16 -20.39 -14.13 12.34
CA ASN A 16 -19.95 -15.53 12.41
C ASN A 16 -18.94 -15.79 11.28
N LEU A 17 -18.10 -16.81 11.47
CA LEU A 17 -17.01 -17.27 10.60
C LEU A 17 -15.79 -16.33 10.44
N CYS A 18 -14.80 -16.50 11.33
CA CYS A 18 -13.48 -17.03 10.94
C CYS A 18 -12.63 -17.39 12.18
N SER A 19 -13.04 -18.44 12.90
CA SER A 19 -12.17 -19.07 13.90
C SER A 19 -11.24 -20.06 13.20
N PHE A 20 -10.06 -19.60 12.78
CA PHE A 20 -8.95 -20.52 12.50
C PHE A 20 -8.52 -21.15 13.84
N PHE A 21 -8.93 -22.39 14.07
CA PHE A 21 -8.20 -23.26 14.98
C PHE A 21 -6.84 -23.55 14.35
N VAL A 22 -5.84 -22.72 14.66
CA VAL A 22 -4.45 -23.16 14.55
C VAL A 22 -4.26 -24.21 15.62
N VAL A 23 -4.42 -25.47 15.24
CA VAL A 23 -3.87 -26.58 16.01
C VAL A 23 -2.36 -26.43 15.90
N SER A 24 -1.73 -25.85 16.92
CA SER A 24 -0.27 -25.88 17.04
C SER A 24 0.16 -27.34 16.97
N SER A 25 0.80 -27.72 15.87
CA SER A 25 1.45 -29.02 15.74
C SER A 25 2.72 -28.97 16.58
N TYR A 26 2.57 -29.22 17.88
CA TYR A 26 3.71 -29.58 18.72
C TYR A 26 4.40 -30.77 18.03
N ALA A 27 5.71 -30.67 17.82
CA ALA A 27 6.51 -31.85 17.53
C ALA A 27 6.25 -32.84 18.68
N ALA A 28 5.89 -34.08 18.34
CA ALA A 28 5.62 -35.07 19.37
C ALA A 28 6.93 -35.40 20.06
N GLN A 29 7.07 -34.98 21.33
CA GLN A 29 8.18 -35.41 22.20
C GLN A 29 8.39 -36.92 22.07
N PRO A 30 9.64 -37.39 21.95
CA PRO A 30 9.92 -38.79 21.64
C PRO A 30 9.34 -39.74 22.69
N ASP A 31 8.88 -40.91 22.26
CA ASP A 31 8.34 -41.94 23.16
C ASP A 31 9.44 -42.59 24.04
N THR A 32 10.71 -42.43 23.66
CA THR A 32 11.87 -42.98 24.39
C THR A 32 13.12 -42.11 24.27
N TYR A 33 13.91 -42.01 25.34
CA TYR A 33 15.31 -41.56 25.27
C TYR A 33 16.25 -42.74 25.54
N THR A 34 17.42 -42.76 24.91
CA THR A 34 18.48 -43.73 25.18
C THR A 34 19.72 -42.99 25.65
N LEU A 35 20.07 -43.17 26.91
CA LEU A 35 21.23 -42.53 27.52
C LEU A 35 22.39 -43.53 27.66
N LYS A 36 23.61 -43.08 27.38
CA LYS A 36 24.82 -43.88 27.55
C LYS A 36 25.27 -43.83 29.01
N SER A 37 25.34 -44.98 29.66
CA SER A 37 25.96 -45.15 30.98
C SER A 37 27.17 -46.08 30.90
N ILE A 38 28.01 -46.00 31.91
CA ILE A 38 29.16 -46.87 32.10
C ILE A 38 28.89 -47.71 33.35
N ILE A 39 29.04 -49.03 33.23
CA ILE A 39 28.97 -49.97 34.34
C ILE A 39 30.38 -50.49 34.60
N ARG A 40 30.77 -50.64 35.87
CA ARG A 40 32.01 -51.31 36.27
C ARG A 40 31.68 -52.53 37.10
N ASP A 41 32.00 -53.69 36.57
CA ASP A 41 31.69 -55.00 37.12
C ASP A 41 32.87 -55.56 37.91
N PHE A 42 32.66 -56.05 39.12
CA PHE A 42 33.69 -56.51 40.06
C PHE A 42 33.67 -58.05 40.19
N ASP A 43 34.84 -58.66 40.42
CA ASP A 43 34.93 -60.13 40.56
C ASP A 43 34.21 -60.58 41.85
N PRO A 44 33.11 -61.35 41.75
CA PRO A 44 32.30 -61.72 42.92
C PRO A 44 33.06 -62.73 43.78
N VAL A 45 32.97 -62.58 45.11
CA VAL A 45 33.81 -63.25 46.14
C VAL A 45 34.34 -64.64 45.73
N ASN A 46 35.54 -64.66 45.15
CA ASN A 46 36.09 -65.83 44.47
C ASN A 46 37.19 -66.49 45.30
N SER A 47 36.92 -67.67 45.85
CA SER A 47 37.90 -68.41 46.67
C SER A 47 39.18 -68.82 45.92
N ASN A 48 39.19 -68.76 44.59
CA ASN A 48 40.37 -69.08 43.77
C ASN A 48 41.19 -67.84 43.35
N HIS A 49 40.59 -66.64 43.43
CA HIS A 49 41.22 -65.36 43.09
C HIS A 49 40.93 -64.28 44.16
N PRO A 50 41.26 -64.53 45.45
CA PRO A 50 40.96 -63.60 46.53
C PRO A 50 41.63 -62.22 46.38
N GLU A 51 42.65 -62.11 45.53
CA GLU A 51 43.29 -60.85 45.16
C GLU A 51 42.41 -59.91 44.31
N ARG A 52 41.32 -60.43 43.71
CA ARG A 52 40.40 -59.67 42.85
C ARG A 52 39.15 -59.20 43.56
N ASN A 53 38.74 -59.90 44.62
CA ASN A 53 37.61 -59.51 45.45
C ASN A 53 37.73 -58.04 45.88
N HIS A 54 36.61 -57.31 45.78
CA HIS A 54 36.50 -55.95 46.29
C HIS A 54 35.98 -55.96 47.74
N PRO A 55 36.59 -55.24 48.69
CA PRO A 55 36.29 -55.39 50.13
C PRO A 55 34.93 -54.82 50.57
N ASP A 56 34.28 -54.04 49.70
CA ASP A 56 33.03 -53.32 50.00
C ASP A 56 31.75 -54.01 49.49
N PHE A 57 31.87 -55.18 48.85
CA PHE A 57 30.77 -56.01 48.31
C PHE A 57 30.65 -57.29 49.15
N GLU A 58 29.44 -57.80 49.39
CA GLU A 58 29.15 -58.97 50.27
C GLU A 58 29.73 -58.91 51.69
N ASN A 59 29.89 -57.71 52.24
CA ASN A 59 30.33 -57.57 53.62
C ASN A 59 29.13 -57.62 54.59
N GLU A 60 28.90 -58.78 55.20
CA GLU A 60 27.78 -59.06 56.11
C GLU A 60 27.68 -58.09 57.30
N GLU A 61 28.76 -57.39 57.68
CA GLU A 61 28.72 -56.40 58.77
C GLU A 61 27.87 -55.17 58.40
N TYR A 62 27.54 -54.97 57.12
CA TYR A 62 26.98 -53.72 56.58
C TYR A 62 25.50 -53.84 56.10
N PHE A 63 24.91 -55.04 56.12
CA PHE A 63 23.55 -55.27 55.61
C PHE A 63 22.47 -54.58 56.45
N ASN A 64 21.36 -54.19 55.81
CA ASN A 64 20.21 -53.48 56.41
C ASN A 64 20.56 -52.11 57.03
N THR A 65 21.29 -51.26 56.30
CA THR A 65 21.78 -49.97 56.77
C THR A 65 21.33 -48.79 55.90
N ASN A 66 20.19 -48.17 56.20
CA ASN A 66 19.78 -46.89 55.56
C ASN A 66 20.71 -45.74 56.00
N SER A 67 21.75 -45.44 55.22
CA SER A 67 22.93 -44.67 55.65
C SER A 67 23.42 -43.68 54.60
N THR A 68 22.69 -42.58 54.44
CA THR A 68 23.08 -41.45 53.59
C THR A 68 24.37 -40.75 54.08
N GLY A 69 25.01 -40.00 53.18
CA GLY A 69 26.24 -39.24 53.48
C GLY A 69 27.56 -39.98 53.27
N ALA A 70 27.56 -41.06 52.48
CA ALA A 70 28.77 -41.75 52.01
C ALA A 70 29.63 -40.88 51.07
N VAL A 71 29.00 -39.98 50.34
CA VAL A 71 29.63 -39.06 49.38
C VAL A 71 29.55 -37.62 49.88
N LYS A 72 30.52 -36.79 49.47
CA LYS A 72 30.51 -35.35 49.74
C LYS A 72 29.41 -34.66 48.94
N SER A 73 28.99 -33.49 49.40
CA SER A 73 27.93 -32.70 48.75
C SER A 73 28.27 -32.19 47.35
N ARG A 74 29.51 -32.37 46.86
CA ARG A 74 29.91 -32.05 45.50
C ARG A 74 30.82 -33.12 44.87
N LEU A 75 30.69 -33.29 43.55
CA LEU A 75 31.56 -34.15 42.75
C LEU A 75 33.01 -33.67 42.70
N GLY A 76 33.91 -34.57 42.34
CA GLY A 76 35.32 -34.31 42.12
C GLY A 76 35.61 -33.47 40.86
N SER A 77 36.90 -33.22 40.63
CA SER A 77 37.38 -32.53 39.43
C SER A 77 37.19 -33.36 38.14
N ASP A 78 37.14 -34.67 38.30
CA ASP A 78 36.83 -35.75 37.35
C ASP A 78 35.33 -35.95 37.08
N ASN A 79 34.46 -35.30 37.86
CA ASN A 79 33.00 -35.51 37.91
C ASN A 79 32.56 -36.83 38.59
N THR A 80 33.40 -37.52 39.35
CA THR A 80 32.99 -38.70 40.13
C THR A 80 32.57 -38.33 41.55
N PRO A 81 31.83 -39.17 42.29
CA PRO A 81 31.50 -38.93 43.69
C PRO A 81 32.76 -38.99 44.55
N VAL A 82 32.90 -38.06 45.50
CA VAL A 82 34.06 -38.04 46.41
C VAL A 82 33.66 -38.65 47.75
N TYR A 83 34.36 -39.69 48.19
CA TYR A 83 34.17 -40.30 49.51
C TYR A 83 34.17 -39.26 50.65
N SER A 84 33.22 -39.41 51.57
CA SER A 84 33.13 -38.62 52.79
C SER A 84 33.40 -39.52 54.01
N ASP A 85 34.42 -39.17 54.79
CA ASP A 85 34.83 -39.86 56.03
C ASP A 85 33.94 -39.48 57.24
N SER A 86 32.68 -39.12 56.99
CA SER A 86 31.75 -38.55 57.95
C SER A 86 30.57 -39.46 58.28
N GLY A 87 30.34 -39.72 59.58
CA GLY A 87 29.10 -40.34 60.06
C GLY A 87 29.12 -41.85 59.98
N TYR A 88 28.21 -42.45 59.19
CA TYR A 88 28.04 -43.91 59.10
C TYR A 88 28.84 -44.54 57.94
N SER A 89 29.32 -43.72 56.99
CA SER A 89 30.11 -44.14 55.83
C SER A 89 31.38 -44.92 56.18
N VAL A 90 32.08 -44.50 57.24
CA VAL A 90 33.28 -45.15 57.81
C VAL A 90 33.01 -46.54 58.42
N LYS A 91 31.75 -46.98 58.42
CA LYS A 91 31.33 -48.32 58.85
C LYS A 91 30.84 -49.21 57.71
N ILE A 92 30.73 -48.71 56.47
CA ILE A 92 30.15 -49.47 55.34
C ILE A 92 30.96 -49.40 54.04
N ILE A 93 32.06 -48.63 54.06
CA ILE A 93 33.06 -48.48 53.01
C ILE A 93 34.43 -48.58 53.68
N THR A 94 35.29 -49.45 53.18
CA THR A 94 36.56 -49.86 53.79
C THR A 94 37.61 -48.75 53.76
N SER A 95 37.67 -47.97 52.67
CA SER A 95 38.65 -46.91 52.49
C SER A 95 38.27 -45.94 51.36
N ALA A 96 38.94 -44.79 51.30
CA ALA A 96 38.84 -43.89 50.15
C ALA A 96 39.39 -44.53 48.85
N ASP A 97 40.40 -45.39 48.96
CA ASP A 97 41.02 -46.07 47.82
C ASP A 97 40.07 -47.14 47.24
N SER A 98 39.38 -47.92 48.09
CA SER A 98 38.36 -48.89 47.65
C SER A 98 37.10 -48.19 47.12
N PHE A 99 36.73 -47.01 47.64
CA PHE A 99 35.67 -46.22 47.02
C PHE A 99 36.09 -45.64 45.65
N TYR A 100 37.37 -45.31 45.47
CA TYR A 100 37.88 -44.82 44.18
C TYR A 100 37.73 -45.86 43.07
N ASP A 101 37.97 -47.15 43.36
CA ASP A 101 37.75 -48.26 42.43
C ASP A 101 36.30 -48.32 41.87
N TRP A 102 35.30 -47.81 42.59
CA TRP A 102 33.88 -47.86 42.17
C TRP A 102 33.63 -47.07 40.88
N TYR A 103 34.27 -45.92 40.70
CA TYR A 103 33.98 -45.00 39.60
C TYR A 103 35.20 -44.75 38.68
N HIS A 104 36.18 -45.65 38.72
CA HIS A 104 37.38 -45.60 37.89
C HIS A 104 37.73 -46.98 37.32
N ASP A 105 38.26 -47.01 36.11
CA ASP A 105 38.74 -48.25 35.49
C ASP A 105 40.06 -48.69 36.18
N THR A 106 40.03 -49.79 36.94
CA THR A 106 41.20 -50.32 37.67
C THR A 106 41.37 -51.83 37.43
N ASP A 107 42.36 -52.47 38.07
CA ASP A 107 42.55 -53.93 37.95
C ASP A 107 41.49 -54.75 38.73
N LYS A 108 40.56 -54.07 39.40
CA LYS A 108 39.45 -54.66 40.17
C LYS A 108 38.15 -54.83 39.39
N ASN A 109 37.99 -54.13 38.26
CA ASN A 109 36.73 -54.09 37.53
C ASN A 109 36.85 -54.32 36.02
N ILE A 110 35.72 -54.62 35.38
CA ILE A 110 35.55 -54.66 33.93
C ILE A 110 34.51 -53.61 33.54
N THR A 111 34.93 -52.64 32.72
CA THR A 111 34.07 -51.56 32.21
C THR A 111 33.17 -52.07 31.08
N ILE A 112 31.86 -51.84 31.21
CA ILE A 112 30.80 -52.29 30.32
C ILE A 112 29.95 -51.07 29.91
N PRO A 113 29.98 -50.64 28.63
CA PRO A 113 29.03 -49.66 28.12
C PRO A 113 27.59 -50.19 28.18
N TYR A 114 26.66 -49.37 28.64
CA TYR A 114 25.26 -49.74 28.79
C TYR A 114 24.31 -48.63 28.30
N ASP A 115 23.24 -49.02 27.62
CA ASP A 115 22.24 -48.12 27.04
C ASP A 115 20.99 -48.11 27.94
N MET A 116 20.83 -47.05 28.75
CA MET A 116 19.65 -46.84 29.59
C MET A 116 18.50 -46.30 28.76
N VAL A 117 17.49 -47.13 28.49
CA VAL A 117 16.31 -46.74 27.70
C VAL A 117 15.19 -46.26 28.63
N PHE A 118 14.99 -44.95 28.68
CA PHE A 118 13.86 -44.30 29.36
C PHE A 118 12.64 -44.33 28.45
N LYS A 119 11.51 -44.83 28.93
CA LYS A 119 10.25 -44.95 28.17
C LYS A 119 9.19 -43.99 28.71
N LYS A 120 8.46 -43.32 27.82
CA LYS A 120 7.36 -42.43 28.18
C LYS A 120 6.18 -43.20 28.74
N SER A 121 5.67 -42.74 29.88
CA SER A 121 4.47 -43.26 30.55
C SER A 121 3.71 -42.09 31.19
N GLY A 122 2.63 -41.66 30.54
CA GLY A 122 1.94 -40.41 30.89
C GLY A 122 2.85 -39.18 30.68
N SER A 123 3.03 -38.35 31.70
CA SER A 123 3.94 -37.18 31.70
C SER A 123 5.36 -37.49 32.16
N MET A 124 5.71 -38.76 32.41
CA MET A 124 7.01 -39.16 32.96
C MET A 124 7.76 -40.08 31.99
N TYR A 125 9.06 -39.86 31.86
CA TYR A 125 10.04 -40.77 31.27
C TYR A 125 10.60 -41.66 32.37
N THR A 126 10.54 -42.98 32.18
CA THR A 126 10.91 -43.96 33.19
C THR A 126 11.93 -44.96 32.67
N PHE A 127 13.08 -45.06 33.33
CA PHE A 127 13.91 -46.25 33.35
C PHE A 127 13.53 -47.10 34.57
N ASP A 128 13.37 -48.40 34.39
CA ASP A 128 12.94 -49.33 35.43
C ASP A 128 13.59 -50.70 35.19
N SER A 129 14.65 -51.01 35.96
CA SER A 129 15.36 -52.29 35.84
C SER A 129 14.47 -53.49 36.16
N THR A 130 13.40 -53.29 36.94
CA THR A 130 12.52 -54.37 37.38
C THR A 130 11.56 -54.83 36.28
N SER A 131 11.42 -54.04 35.21
CA SER A 131 10.38 -54.20 34.18
C SER A 131 10.49 -55.44 33.27
N THR A 132 11.54 -56.26 33.42
CA THR A 132 11.72 -57.55 32.72
C THR A 132 11.60 -58.76 33.64
N ASP A 133 12.61 -58.96 34.49
CA ASP A 133 12.81 -60.12 35.35
C ASP A 133 13.19 -59.72 36.78
N GLY A 134 12.82 -58.48 37.18
CA GLY A 134 13.05 -57.94 38.52
C GLY A 134 14.50 -57.64 38.85
N PHE A 135 15.37 -57.32 37.87
CA PHE A 135 16.81 -57.26 38.11
C PHE A 135 17.58 -56.38 37.12
N PHE A 136 18.65 -55.72 37.58
CA PHE A 136 19.51 -54.93 36.72
C PHE A 136 20.23 -55.78 35.63
N PRO A 137 20.04 -55.51 34.33
CA PRO A 137 20.32 -56.49 33.28
C PRO A 137 21.78 -56.52 32.79
N ILE A 138 22.70 -56.93 33.68
CA ILE A 138 24.10 -57.25 33.35
C ILE A 138 24.48 -58.73 33.49
N ASN A 139 23.51 -59.61 33.76
CA ASN A 139 23.72 -61.06 33.81
C ASN A 139 24.49 -61.58 32.58
N ASN A 140 25.52 -62.39 32.82
CA ASN A 140 26.46 -62.97 31.85
C ASN A 140 27.39 -61.96 31.14
N LYS A 141 27.54 -60.74 31.66
CA LYS A 141 28.57 -59.76 31.23
C LYS A 141 29.71 -59.72 32.27
N GLY A 142 30.80 -59.04 31.92
CA GLY A 142 31.95 -58.82 32.81
C GLY A 142 32.57 -60.11 33.35
N PHE A 143 32.72 -60.23 34.66
CA PHE A 143 33.21 -61.43 35.36
C PHE A 143 32.18 -62.57 35.39
N GLY A 144 30.90 -62.29 35.10
CA GLY A 144 29.84 -63.28 34.96
C GLY A 144 28.81 -63.22 36.09
N ASN A 145 28.10 -64.33 36.32
CA ASN A 145 27.09 -64.41 37.38
C ASN A 145 27.67 -65.00 38.66
N TYR A 146 27.12 -64.57 39.79
CA TYR A 146 27.34 -65.16 41.10
C TYR A 146 26.23 -66.20 41.42
N GLN A 147 25.93 -66.40 42.71
CA GLN A 147 24.86 -67.28 43.19
C GLN A 147 23.52 -66.95 42.53
N ASP A 148 22.67 -67.97 42.39
CA ASP A 148 21.37 -67.92 41.70
C ASP A 148 21.38 -67.39 40.25
N ASN A 149 22.55 -67.40 39.60
CA ASN A 149 22.74 -67.06 38.19
C ASN A 149 22.35 -65.61 37.85
N LYS A 150 22.66 -64.69 38.77
CA LYS A 150 22.51 -63.24 38.65
C LYS A 150 23.85 -62.55 38.92
N ASN A 151 24.07 -61.35 38.39
CA ASN A 151 25.29 -60.57 38.61
C ASN A 151 24.97 -59.29 39.42
N TYR A 152 25.46 -59.26 40.66
CA TYR A 152 25.15 -58.24 41.66
C TYR A 152 26.32 -57.31 41.98
N HIS A 153 27.55 -57.53 41.51
CA HIS A 153 28.71 -56.80 42.04
C HIS A 153 29.18 -55.75 41.05
N PHE A 154 28.44 -54.65 40.95
CA PHE A 154 28.72 -53.61 39.97
C PHE A 154 28.39 -52.21 40.46
N THR A 155 29.03 -51.22 39.85
CA THR A 155 28.63 -49.81 39.93
C THR A 155 28.22 -49.30 38.56
N MET A 156 27.46 -48.20 38.53
CA MET A 156 27.06 -47.53 37.30
C MET A 156 27.19 -46.02 37.45
N GLU A 157 27.68 -45.35 36.41
CA GLU A 157 27.62 -43.90 36.25
C GLU A 157 26.90 -43.50 34.96
N LEU A 158 26.14 -42.41 35.02
CA LEU A 158 25.48 -41.78 33.89
C LEU A 158 25.73 -40.27 33.98
N HIS A 159 26.20 -39.69 32.87
CA HIS A 159 26.41 -38.25 32.72
C HIS A 159 25.58 -37.74 31.54
N THR A 160 24.74 -36.74 31.78
CA THR A 160 23.97 -36.05 30.73
C THR A 160 23.72 -34.58 31.12
N LYS A 161 22.91 -33.87 30.34
CA LYS A 161 22.43 -32.51 30.60
C LYS A 161 20.92 -32.45 30.39
N PHE A 162 20.31 -31.42 30.96
CA PHE A 162 18.92 -31.05 30.69
C PHE A 162 18.75 -29.52 30.77
N VAL A 163 17.67 -29.01 30.19
CA VAL A 163 17.26 -27.61 30.35
C VAL A 163 16.35 -27.51 31.58
N PHE A 164 16.69 -26.63 32.53
CA PHE A 164 15.87 -26.44 33.72
C PHE A 164 14.55 -25.71 33.37
N GLU A 165 13.46 -26.20 33.93
CA GLU A 165 12.10 -25.64 33.87
C GLU A 165 11.40 -25.84 35.23
N TYR A 166 10.43 -25.00 35.56
CA TYR A 166 9.71 -25.13 36.83
C TYR A 166 8.85 -26.40 36.90
N GLY A 167 8.75 -26.97 38.11
CA GLY A 167 7.99 -28.19 38.37
C GLY A 167 8.66 -29.48 37.86
N GLN A 168 9.94 -29.42 37.48
CA GLN A 168 10.74 -30.58 37.12
C GLN A 168 11.07 -31.45 38.35
N VAL A 169 10.94 -32.77 38.20
CA VAL A 169 11.13 -33.75 39.28
C VAL A 169 11.91 -34.98 38.83
N PHE A 170 12.69 -35.56 39.73
CA PHE A 170 13.16 -36.95 39.65
C PHE A 170 12.51 -37.77 40.77
N GLU A 171 11.96 -38.92 40.44
CA GLU A 171 11.52 -39.95 41.38
C GLU A 171 12.51 -41.12 41.27
N LEU A 172 13.31 -41.29 42.32
CA LEU A 172 14.35 -42.30 42.42
C LEU A 172 13.86 -43.47 43.28
N ALA A 173 14.17 -44.70 42.88
CA ALA A 173 14.14 -45.86 43.74
C ALA A 173 15.41 -46.69 43.57
N GLY A 174 15.94 -47.17 44.70
CA GLY A 174 17.19 -47.94 44.83
C GLY A 174 17.13 -48.82 46.07
N ASP A 175 17.62 -50.06 45.97
CA ASP A 175 17.83 -51.02 47.06
C ASP A 175 19.25 -50.98 47.63
N ASP A 176 20.27 -50.69 46.83
CA ASP A 176 21.60 -50.31 47.34
C ASP A 176 21.89 -48.81 47.05
N ASP A 177 23.16 -48.42 46.97
CA ASP A 177 23.56 -47.01 46.97
C ASP A 177 23.14 -46.28 45.68
N LEU A 178 22.38 -45.19 45.82
CA LEU A 178 21.98 -44.34 44.70
C LEU A 178 22.17 -42.84 45.00
N TRP A 179 22.97 -42.17 44.17
CA TRP A 179 23.24 -40.73 44.24
C TRP A 179 22.85 -40.00 42.96
N LEU A 180 22.31 -38.80 43.12
CA LEU A 180 21.99 -37.89 42.03
C LEU A 180 22.61 -36.52 42.31
N PHE A 181 23.39 -36.02 41.38
CA PHE A 181 23.97 -34.70 41.40
C PHE A 181 23.43 -33.87 40.24
N VAL A 182 23.22 -32.58 40.49
CA VAL A 182 22.90 -31.58 39.46
C VAL A 182 23.88 -30.42 39.59
N ASN A 183 24.48 -29.98 38.48
CA ASN A 183 25.55 -28.97 38.48
C ASN A 183 26.68 -29.26 39.49
N LYS A 184 27.03 -30.55 39.59
CA LYS A 184 27.98 -31.13 40.55
C LYS A 184 27.60 -31.02 42.04
N GLU A 185 26.36 -30.66 42.38
CA GLU A 185 25.87 -30.60 43.77
C GLU A 185 24.90 -31.74 44.06
N LEU A 186 25.03 -32.40 45.21
CA LEU A 186 24.26 -33.58 45.60
C LEU A 186 22.80 -33.20 45.90
N VAL A 187 21.86 -33.69 45.08
CA VAL A 187 20.41 -33.43 45.21
C VAL A 187 19.60 -34.67 45.57
N GLY A 188 20.12 -35.87 45.26
CA GLY A 188 19.55 -37.17 45.62
C GLY A 188 20.61 -38.04 46.31
N ASP A 189 20.20 -38.72 47.39
CA ASP A 189 21.06 -39.61 48.18
C ASP A 189 20.16 -40.64 48.86
N LEU A 190 20.33 -41.89 48.46
CA LEU A 190 19.72 -43.11 48.99
C LEU A 190 20.85 -44.12 49.34
N GLY A 191 21.98 -43.64 49.86
CA GLY A 191 23.10 -44.50 50.24
C GLY A 191 22.78 -45.51 51.35
N GLY A 192 23.41 -46.68 51.29
CA GLY A 192 23.16 -47.82 52.16
C GLY A 192 22.96 -49.14 51.41
N ILE A 193 22.82 -50.23 52.18
CA ILE A 193 22.37 -51.55 51.70
C ILE A 193 21.02 -51.83 52.37
N HIS A 194 19.91 -51.81 51.64
CA HIS A 194 18.56 -51.83 52.20
C HIS A 194 17.47 -52.46 51.30
N GLU A 195 16.26 -52.65 51.81
CA GLU A 195 15.10 -52.87 50.93
C GLU A 195 14.82 -51.59 50.11
N THR A 196 14.33 -51.72 48.87
CA THR A 196 14.07 -50.58 47.95
C THR A 196 13.50 -49.35 48.66
N GLN A 197 14.29 -48.28 48.70
CA GLN A 197 13.89 -46.96 49.19
C GLN A 197 13.47 -46.04 48.04
N TYR A 198 12.76 -44.95 48.37
CA TYR A 198 12.23 -43.99 47.41
C TYR A 198 12.61 -42.56 47.78
N LYS A 199 12.97 -41.73 46.78
CA LYS A 199 13.27 -40.31 46.98
C LYS A 199 12.79 -39.47 45.80
N THR A 200 11.94 -38.49 46.08
CA THR A 200 11.56 -37.46 45.10
C THR A 200 12.47 -36.24 45.27
N VAL A 201 13.14 -35.85 44.19
CA VAL A 201 13.92 -34.62 44.06
C VAL A 201 13.10 -33.64 43.22
N ASN A 202 12.53 -32.60 43.83
CA ASN A 202 11.92 -31.50 43.09
C ASN A 202 12.98 -30.41 42.84
N MET A 203 13.21 -30.08 41.57
CA MET A 203 14.24 -29.13 41.15
C MET A 203 13.94 -27.68 41.57
N ASP A 204 12.67 -27.32 41.78
CA ASP A 204 12.27 -25.99 42.27
C ASP A 204 12.90 -25.65 43.63
N ASN A 205 13.19 -26.67 44.46
CA ASN A 205 13.83 -26.47 45.76
C ASN A 205 15.27 -25.94 45.66
N TYR A 206 15.93 -26.12 44.51
CA TYR A 206 17.34 -25.77 44.30
C TYR A 206 17.55 -24.46 43.51
N ILE A 207 16.45 -23.81 43.06
CA ILE A 207 16.47 -22.50 42.38
C ILE A 207 17.38 -21.50 43.09
N HIS A 208 17.24 -21.38 44.42
CA HIS A 208 17.96 -20.37 45.19
C HIS A 208 19.40 -20.77 45.56
N SER A 209 19.69 -22.06 45.76
CA SER A 209 21.03 -22.52 46.15
C SER A 209 21.98 -22.57 44.94
N MET A 210 21.46 -23.00 43.79
CA MET A 210 22.22 -23.10 42.54
C MET A 210 22.02 -21.90 41.60
N ASN A 211 21.17 -20.93 41.97
CA ASN A 211 20.80 -19.75 41.16
C ASN A 211 20.21 -20.13 39.78
N LEU A 212 19.38 -21.18 39.73
CA LEU A 212 18.76 -21.67 38.49
C LEU A 212 17.63 -20.75 38.01
N LYS A 213 17.50 -20.66 36.69
CA LYS A 213 16.44 -19.94 35.97
C LYS A 213 15.93 -20.83 34.83
N PRO A 214 14.63 -20.81 34.50
CA PRO A 214 14.11 -21.52 33.34
C PRO A 214 14.93 -21.21 32.08
N GLY A 215 15.34 -22.24 31.35
CA GLY A 215 16.28 -22.15 30.23
C GLY A 215 17.75 -22.44 30.59
N ASP A 216 18.14 -22.49 31.86
CA ASP A 216 19.52 -22.81 32.27
C ASP A 216 19.87 -24.28 31.96
N VAL A 217 21.02 -24.50 31.31
CA VAL A 217 21.57 -25.84 31.08
C VAL A 217 22.17 -26.38 32.36
N CYS A 218 21.62 -27.50 32.85
CA CYS A 218 22.09 -28.20 34.02
C CYS A 218 22.82 -29.49 33.65
N THR A 219 23.94 -29.82 34.31
CA THR A 219 24.48 -31.20 34.27
C THR A 219 23.65 -32.11 35.15
N LEU A 220 23.52 -33.37 34.74
CA LEU A 220 22.90 -34.44 35.49
C LEU A 220 23.88 -35.60 35.59
N ASP A 221 24.29 -35.92 36.80
CA ASP A 221 25.29 -36.93 37.08
C ASP A 221 24.71 -37.93 38.10
N LEU A 222 24.50 -39.17 37.68
CA LEU A 222 23.83 -40.22 38.44
C LEU A 222 24.78 -41.38 38.69
N PHE A 223 24.82 -41.86 39.94
CA PHE A 223 25.70 -42.94 40.36
C PHE A 223 24.92 -43.99 41.15
N PHE A 224 25.11 -45.26 40.80
CA PHE A 224 24.53 -46.41 41.48
C PHE A 224 25.65 -47.40 41.86
N ALA A 225 25.48 -48.16 42.93
CA ALA A 225 26.32 -49.30 43.26
C ALA A 225 25.48 -50.42 43.87
N GLU A 226 25.46 -51.58 43.21
CA GLU A 226 24.88 -52.81 43.73
C GLU A 226 25.95 -53.58 44.49
N ARG A 227 25.72 -53.87 45.77
CA ARG A 227 26.74 -54.46 46.67
C ARG A 227 26.26 -55.71 47.39
N HIS A 228 24.97 -56.06 47.26
CA HIS A 228 24.38 -57.16 47.99
C HIS A 228 23.52 -58.10 47.13
N VAL A 229 23.70 -59.42 47.29
CA VAL A 229 23.08 -60.47 46.46
C VAL A 229 21.58 -60.75 46.73
N THR A 230 20.81 -59.75 47.17
CA THR A 230 19.39 -59.92 47.52
C THR A 230 18.45 -59.52 46.38
N GLU A 231 18.54 -58.30 45.86
CA GLU A 231 17.79 -57.81 44.68
C GLU A 231 18.71 -56.93 43.81
N SER A 232 18.18 -56.23 42.79
CA SER A 232 18.88 -55.08 42.17
C SER A 232 17.91 -54.20 41.40
N ASN A 233 17.37 -53.22 42.11
CA ASN A 233 16.22 -52.40 41.74
C ASN A 233 16.64 -50.94 41.52
N LEU A 234 17.00 -50.57 40.29
CA LEU A 234 17.15 -49.17 39.90
C LEU A 234 15.92 -48.69 39.11
N LYS A 235 15.20 -47.72 39.66
CA LYS A 235 14.12 -47.02 38.97
C LYS A 235 14.31 -45.51 39.02
N ILE A 236 14.13 -44.87 37.87
CA ILE A 236 14.24 -43.42 37.71
C ILE A 236 13.09 -42.97 36.83
N SER A 237 12.16 -42.21 37.40
CA SER A 237 11.07 -41.57 36.67
C SER A 237 11.24 -40.05 36.72
N THR A 238 11.11 -39.35 35.59
CA THR A 238 11.22 -37.89 35.53
C THR A 238 10.34 -37.27 34.46
N ASN A 239 9.84 -36.05 34.66
CA ASN A 239 9.19 -35.26 33.62
C ASN A 239 10.18 -34.39 32.81
N ILE A 240 11.47 -34.54 33.05
CA ILE A 240 12.55 -33.82 32.39
C ILE A 240 12.84 -34.47 31.03
N GLU A 241 13.04 -33.63 30.01
CA GLU A 241 13.54 -33.98 28.69
C GLU A 241 15.07 -34.20 28.79
N LEU A 242 15.54 -35.41 28.49
CA LEU A 242 16.95 -35.81 28.67
C LEU A 242 17.62 -36.02 27.31
N TYR A 243 18.77 -35.40 27.09
CA TYR A 243 19.48 -35.46 25.81
C TYR A 243 20.49 -36.62 25.79
N SER A 244 20.67 -37.28 24.64
CA SER A 244 21.86 -38.12 24.45
C SER A 244 23.10 -37.24 24.20
N ALA A 245 24.29 -37.80 24.39
CA ALA A 245 25.54 -37.07 24.13
C ALA A 245 25.75 -36.75 22.64
N GLU A 246 25.14 -37.52 21.73
CA GLU A 246 25.20 -37.31 20.28
C GLU A 246 24.26 -36.17 19.86
N ASP A 247 23.06 -36.09 20.44
CA ASP A 247 22.08 -35.01 20.18
C ASP A 247 22.55 -33.63 20.68
N TRP A 248 23.57 -33.55 21.53
CA TRP A 248 24.03 -32.28 22.10
C TRP A 248 24.94 -31.48 21.15
N GLU A 249 25.70 -32.14 20.27
CA GLU A 249 26.76 -31.49 19.48
C GLU A 249 26.30 -31.05 18.06
N ASP A 250 25.21 -31.59 17.52
CA ASP A 250 24.72 -31.35 16.14
C ASP A 250 23.59 -30.28 16.02
N ASN A 251 23.37 -29.49 17.07
CA ASN A 251 22.26 -28.53 17.19
C ASN A 251 22.37 -27.32 16.23
N LYS A 252 21.27 -27.01 15.51
CA LYS A 252 21.12 -25.79 14.71
C LYS A 252 20.59 -24.64 15.56
N ARG A 253 20.81 -23.40 15.13
CA ARG A 253 20.37 -22.21 15.88
C ARG A 253 18.86 -22.01 15.68
N PRO A 254 18.09 -21.66 16.73
CA PRO A 254 16.68 -21.32 16.59
C PRO A 254 16.51 -20.02 15.78
N ILE A 255 15.29 -19.76 15.32
CA ILE A 255 14.93 -18.56 14.56
C ILE A 255 13.87 -17.78 15.35
N ALA A 256 14.20 -16.55 15.72
CA ALA A 256 13.26 -15.62 16.35
C ALA A 256 12.35 -14.97 15.31
N ASP A 257 11.11 -14.72 15.72
CA ASP A 257 10.11 -13.93 15.01
C ASP A 257 9.24 -13.25 16.07
N ALA A 258 9.32 -11.92 16.15
CA ALA A 258 8.65 -11.09 17.14
C ALA A 258 7.27 -10.56 16.66
N GLY A 259 6.84 -10.94 15.45
CA GLY A 259 5.60 -10.49 14.83
C GLY A 259 5.66 -9.09 14.23
N ASP A 260 4.58 -8.71 13.54
CA ASP A 260 4.43 -7.39 12.92
C ASP A 260 4.33 -6.25 13.95
N ASN A 261 4.76 -5.05 13.55
CA ASN A 261 4.64 -3.82 14.36
C ASN A 261 3.18 -3.52 14.74
N ILE A 262 2.97 -3.06 15.96
CA ILE A 262 1.62 -2.91 16.56
C ILE A 262 1.34 -1.44 16.90
N VAL A 263 0.16 -0.93 16.54
CA VAL A 263 -0.33 0.39 16.98
C VAL A 263 -1.50 0.21 17.95
N VAL A 264 -1.40 0.75 19.16
CA VAL A 264 -2.40 0.61 20.23
C VAL A 264 -2.81 1.98 20.76
N ARG A 265 -4.12 2.23 20.91
CA ARG A 265 -4.67 3.48 21.45
C ARG A 265 -5.11 3.30 22.91
N THR A 266 -4.86 4.30 23.76
CA THR A 266 -5.18 4.25 25.20
C THR A 266 -5.56 5.62 25.79
N ASN A 267 -6.55 5.63 26.68
CA ASN A 267 -6.92 6.82 27.47
C ASN A 267 -6.10 6.93 28.78
N GLY A 268 -5.12 6.05 29.00
CA GLY A 268 -4.22 6.06 30.15
C GLY A 268 -2.76 6.30 29.76
N LYS A 269 -1.88 6.50 30.76
CA LYS A 269 -0.44 6.71 30.51
C LYS A 269 0.30 5.45 30.01
N THR A 270 -0.38 4.31 30.01
CA THR A 270 0.09 3.02 29.48
C THR A 270 -1.05 2.35 28.70
N ALA A 271 -0.71 1.39 27.83
CA ALA A 271 -1.64 0.46 27.21
C ALA A 271 -1.22 -0.98 27.50
N SER A 272 -2.19 -1.87 27.69
CA SER A 272 -1.94 -3.31 27.80
C SER A 272 -1.87 -3.91 26.40
N VAL A 273 -0.71 -4.43 26.02
CA VAL A 273 -0.40 -4.91 24.66
C VAL A 273 -0.04 -6.38 24.74
N ARG A 274 -0.59 -7.18 23.82
CA ARG A 274 -0.22 -8.58 23.66
C ARG A 274 0.85 -8.70 22.56
N LEU A 275 2.02 -9.20 22.91
CA LEU A 275 3.09 -9.50 21.96
C LEU A 275 2.89 -10.89 21.37
N ASP A 276 3.43 -11.17 20.18
CA ASP A 276 3.27 -12.44 19.50
C ASP A 276 4.61 -12.99 18.98
N GLY A 277 5.15 -13.99 19.70
CA GLY A 277 6.36 -14.70 19.30
C GLY A 277 6.09 -16.01 18.56
N SER A 278 4.84 -16.30 18.19
CA SER A 278 4.42 -17.65 17.74
C SER A 278 4.93 -18.05 16.35
N GLY A 279 5.50 -17.12 15.58
CA GLY A 279 6.25 -17.41 14.35
C GLY A 279 7.64 -18.02 14.58
N SER A 280 8.17 -17.90 15.81
CA SER A 280 9.50 -18.40 16.17
C SER A 280 9.56 -19.92 16.07
N LYS A 281 10.67 -20.45 15.56
CA LYS A 281 10.80 -21.88 15.25
C LYS A 281 12.22 -22.38 15.44
N ASP A 282 12.34 -23.63 15.86
CA ASP A 282 13.59 -24.34 15.88
C ASP A 282 13.76 -25.24 14.64
N PRO A 283 14.91 -25.22 13.92
CA PRO A 283 15.14 -26.08 12.76
C PRO A 283 15.23 -27.58 13.04
N ASP A 284 15.55 -28.00 14.26
CA ASP A 284 15.63 -29.39 14.71
C ASP A 284 14.35 -29.85 15.43
N GLY A 285 13.49 -28.90 15.77
CA GLY A 285 12.20 -29.13 16.43
C GLY A 285 12.29 -29.09 17.96
N ASP A 286 13.42 -28.61 18.50
CA ASP A 286 13.62 -28.46 19.93
C ASP A 286 12.66 -27.42 20.55
N ARG A 287 12.36 -27.59 21.84
CA ARG A 287 11.42 -26.74 22.55
C ARG A 287 12.03 -25.36 22.81
N LEU A 288 11.40 -24.32 22.27
CA LEU A 288 11.79 -22.94 22.53
C LEU A 288 11.30 -22.42 23.89
N THR A 289 12.19 -21.70 24.56
CA THR A 289 11.91 -20.74 25.63
C THR A 289 11.92 -19.32 25.06
N TYR A 290 11.17 -18.41 25.67
CA TYR A 290 10.94 -17.05 25.18
C TYR A 290 11.34 -16.05 26.27
N THR A 291 12.00 -14.96 25.90
CA THR A 291 12.29 -13.83 26.79
C THR A 291 12.13 -12.53 26.03
N TRP A 292 11.21 -11.70 26.49
CA TRP A 292 10.94 -10.38 25.93
C TRP A 292 11.58 -9.31 26.82
N THR A 293 12.33 -8.37 26.22
CA THR A 293 12.90 -7.21 26.92
C THR A 293 12.48 -5.89 26.28
N ASN A 294 12.38 -4.83 27.09
CA ASN A 294 12.30 -3.45 26.60
C ASN A 294 13.69 -2.95 26.10
N GLU A 295 13.76 -1.72 25.59
CA GLU A 295 15.01 -1.05 25.18
C GLU A 295 16.07 -0.95 26.29
N ALA A 296 15.65 -0.86 27.55
CA ALA A 296 16.56 -0.82 28.70
C ALA A 296 17.15 -2.20 29.06
N GLY A 297 16.66 -3.29 28.46
CA GLY A 297 17.04 -4.66 28.74
C GLY A 297 16.28 -5.32 29.89
N ASP A 298 15.26 -4.66 30.46
CA ASP A 298 14.41 -5.25 31.50
C ASP A 298 13.51 -6.32 30.90
N VAL A 299 13.38 -7.48 31.56
CA VAL A 299 12.51 -8.56 31.09
C VAL A 299 11.04 -8.25 31.38
N ILE A 300 10.26 -8.05 30.33
CA ILE A 300 8.83 -7.72 30.36
C ILE A 300 7.93 -8.96 30.14
N GLY A 301 8.43 -10.05 29.55
CA GLY A 301 7.65 -11.27 29.32
C GLY A 301 8.53 -12.52 29.14
N ARG A 302 7.96 -13.71 29.37
CA ARG A 302 8.62 -15.03 29.17
C ARG A 302 7.71 -16.09 28.53
N ASP A 303 6.64 -15.66 27.88
CA ASP A 303 5.69 -16.53 27.19
C ASP A 303 5.81 -16.30 25.67
N VAL A 304 5.19 -17.16 24.87
CA VAL A 304 5.00 -16.97 23.43
C VAL A 304 4.14 -15.74 23.17
N LEU A 305 3.06 -15.57 23.96
CA LEU A 305 2.03 -14.56 23.75
C LEU A 305 1.77 -13.66 24.99
N PRO A 306 2.81 -13.01 25.58
CA PRO A 306 2.68 -12.30 26.84
C PRO A 306 1.88 -11.00 26.66
N THR A 307 1.19 -10.59 27.72
CA THR A 307 0.56 -9.27 27.81
C THR A 307 1.40 -8.37 28.71
N VAL A 308 1.76 -7.19 28.21
CA VAL A 308 2.65 -6.22 28.85
C VAL A 308 2.02 -4.83 28.86
N ASP A 309 2.18 -4.07 29.95
CA ASP A 309 1.73 -2.68 30.01
C ASP A 309 2.87 -1.76 29.56
N LEU A 310 2.73 -1.16 28.36
CA LEU A 310 3.72 -0.29 27.75
C LEU A 310 3.32 1.19 27.90
N PRO A 311 4.23 2.12 28.21
CA PRO A 311 3.95 3.55 28.27
C PRO A 311 3.56 4.13 26.90
N VAL A 312 2.84 5.24 26.93
CA VAL A 312 2.57 6.08 25.74
C VAL A 312 3.88 6.50 25.06
N GLY A 313 3.94 6.36 23.73
CA GLY A 313 5.11 6.57 22.89
C GLY A 313 5.45 5.35 22.05
N LEU A 314 6.58 5.44 21.33
CA LEU A 314 7.18 4.28 20.66
C LEU A 314 7.91 3.42 21.70
N ASN A 315 7.69 2.11 21.64
CA ASN A 315 8.33 1.12 22.49
C ASN A 315 8.92 0.01 21.61
N ILE A 316 10.25 -0.15 21.60
CA ILE A 316 10.86 -1.31 20.95
C ILE A 316 10.94 -2.47 21.94
N CYS A 317 10.29 -3.59 21.60
CA CYS A 317 10.33 -4.84 22.36
C CYS A 317 11.18 -5.86 21.60
N LYS A 318 12.20 -6.38 22.28
CA LYS A 318 13.07 -7.43 21.73
C LYS A 318 12.61 -8.80 22.23
N LEU A 319 12.29 -9.70 21.32
CA LEU A 319 12.19 -11.13 21.61
C LEU A 319 13.58 -11.77 21.55
N THR A 320 13.88 -12.63 22.52
CA THR A 320 14.97 -13.60 22.46
C THR A 320 14.37 -14.99 22.64
N VAL A 321 14.64 -15.91 21.71
CA VAL A 321 14.27 -17.33 21.83
C VAL A 321 15.49 -18.20 22.06
N SER A 322 15.31 -19.28 22.82
CA SER A 322 16.37 -20.28 23.05
C SER A 322 15.80 -21.70 23.08
N ASP A 323 16.48 -22.59 22.38
CA ASP A 323 16.36 -24.06 22.45
C ASP A 323 17.08 -24.67 23.67
N GLY A 324 17.69 -23.83 24.52
CA GLY A 324 18.54 -24.25 25.64
C GLY A 324 20.02 -24.50 25.28
N ARG A 325 20.44 -24.34 24.03
CA ARG A 325 21.84 -24.49 23.57
C ARG A 325 22.37 -23.23 22.88
N GLN A 326 21.52 -22.59 22.09
CA GLN A 326 21.75 -21.37 21.32
C GLN A 326 20.60 -20.38 21.53
N THR A 327 20.80 -19.14 21.07
CA THR A 327 19.79 -18.09 21.16
C THR A 327 19.69 -17.32 19.86
N ASP A 328 18.47 -16.93 19.48
CA ASP A 328 18.22 -15.93 18.46
C ASP A 328 17.34 -14.80 18.95
N SER A 329 17.30 -13.69 18.22
CA SER A 329 16.56 -12.51 18.61
C SER A 329 15.98 -11.74 17.45
N ASP A 330 14.81 -11.16 17.69
CA ASP A 330 14.09 -10.29 16.76
C ASP A 330 13.46 -9.12 17.55
N THR A 331 13.03 -8.07 16.87
CA THR A 331 12.49 -6.85 17.49
C THR A 331 11.22 -6.38 16.81
N VAL A 332 10.20 -6.08 17.62
CA VAL A 332 8.94 -5.49 17.18
C VAL A 332 8.79 -4.09 17.79
N ALA A 333 8.32 -3.14 16.99
CA ALA A 333 7.96 -1.80 17.44
C ALA A 333 6.48 -1.71 17.78
N ILE A 334 6.17 -1.18 18.97
CA ILE A 334 4.82 -0.91 19.43
C ILE A 334 4.65 0.60 19.63
N GLU A 335 3.78 1.22 18.85
CA GLU A 335 3.37 2.59 19.07
C GLU A 335 2.13 2.64 19.97
N VAL A 336 2.28 3.20 21.17
CA VAL A 336 1.18 3.41 22.12
C VAL A 336 0.73 4.87 22.05
N ILE A 337 -0.39 5.12 21.40
CA ILE A 337 -0.96 6.45 21.18
C ILE A 337 -1.92 6.81 22.32
N TYR A 338 -1.68 7.95 22.97
CA TYR A 338 -2.60 8.50 23.96
C TYR A 338 -3.80 9.16 23.29
N THR A 339 -5.00 8.73 23.65
CA THR A 339 -6.28 9.28 23.17
C THR A 339 -7.08 9.98 24.28
N GLY A 340 -6.49 10.18 25.46
CA GLY A 340 -7.17 10.74 26.62
C GLY A 340 -7.23 12.28 26.65
N ASP A 341 -7.86 12.91 25.67
CA ASP A 341 -8.38 14.28 25.81
C ASP A 341 -9.65 14.47 24.97
N ASP A 342 -10.76 13.91 25.45
CA ASP A 342 -12.09 14.27 24.96
C ASP A 342 -12.50 15.63 25.57
N GLN A 343 -11.93 16.71 25.02
CA GLN A 343 -12.77 17.88 24.79
C GLN A 343 -13.76 17.48 23.70
N ASN A 344 -15.04 17.75 23.92
CA ASN A 344 -16.08 17.64 22.90
C ASN A 344 -15.58 18.34 21.62
N LYS A 345 -15.61 17.66 20.47
CA LYS A 345 -15.15 18.21 19.20
C LYS A 345 -16.33 18.87 18.50
N ALA A 346 -16.13 20.07 17.97
CA ALA A 346 -17.18 20.74 17.22
C ALA A 346 -17.68 19.84 16.08
N PRO A 347 -19.00 19.82 15.80
CA PRO A 347 -19.54 19.06 14.70
C PRO A 347 -18.97 19.57 13.38
N LYS A 348 -19.04 18.79 12.31
CA LYS A 348 -18.78 19.25 10.95
C LYS A 348 -20.11 19.62 10.30
N ALA A 349 -20.27 20.88 9.95
CA ALA A 349 -21.37 21.33 9.10
C ALA A 349 -21.09 20.97 7.63
N ASP A 350 -22.16 20.59 6.94
CA ASP A 350 -22.19 20.34 5.50
C ASP A 350 -23.57 20.77 5.02
N ALA A 351 -23.62 21.81 4.19
CA ALA A 351 -24.83 22.46 3.70
C ALA A 351 -25.39 21.82 2.42
N GLY A 352 -24.70 20.80 1.89
CA GLY A 352 -24.92 20.22 0.57
C GLY A 352 -24.30 21.05 -0.57
N ASP A 353 -24.21 20.43 -1.75
CA ASP A 353 -23.67 21.07 -2.96
C ASP A 353 -24.45 22.35 -3.34
N ASP A 354 -23.73 23.29 -3.96
CA ASP A 354 -24.32 24.50 -4.57
C ASP A 354 -25.44 24.15 -5.56
N GLN A 355 -26.51 24.96 -5.56
CA GLN A 355 -27.73 24.66 -6.31
C GLN A 355 -28.03 25.69 -7.39
N ASP A 356 -27.96 25.26 -8.65
CA ASP A 356 -28.53 26.00 -9.78
C ASP A 356 -30.02 25.65 -9.99
N LYS A 357 -30.83 26.70 -10.19
CA LYS A 357 -32.25 26.60 -10.58
C LYS A 357 -32.63 27.67 -11.57
N THR A 358 -33.40 27.30 -12.60
CA THR A 358 -34.08 28.25 -13.47
C THR A 358 -35.39 28.73 -12.83
N ILE A 359 -35.82 29.94 -13.18
CA ILE A 359 -37.10 30.50 -12.75
C ILE A 359 -37.78 31.31 -13.86
N SER A 360 -39.11 31.15 -13.92
CA SER A 360 -40.01 31.83 -14.85
C SER A 360 -40.95 32.82 -14.16
N GLY A 361 -41.16 32.64 -12.85
CA GLY A 361 -41.92 33.52 -11.97
C GLY A 361 -41.03 34.44 -11.12
N THR A 362 -41.57 34.93 -10.00
CA THR A 362 -40.84 35.82 -9.07
C THR A 362 -40.15 35.10 -7.92
N LYS A 363 -40.61 33.89 -7.56
CA LYS A 363 -39.99 33.00 -6.56
C LYS A 363 -40.06 31.53 -6.96
N THR A 364 -39.10 30.73 -6.50
CA THR A 364 -39.07 29.27 -6.62
C THR A 364 -38.76 28.61 -5.27
N THR A 365 -39.20 27.37 -5.07
CA THR A 365 -39.00 26.61 -3.83
C THR A 365 -37.71 25.80 -3.91
N ILE A 366 -36.81 26.04 -2.96
CA ILE A 366 -35.53 25.33 -2.82
C ILE A 366 -35.61 24.39 -1.62
N THR A 367 -35.00 23.20 -1.74
CA THR A 367 -34.82 22.27 -0.63
C THR A 367 -33.35 22.30 -0.21
N LEU A 368 -33.09 22.67 1.04
CA LEU A 368 -31.74 22.64 1.62
C LEU A 368 -31.48 21.23 2.16
N ASP A 369 -30.22 20.80 2.24
CA ASP A 369 -29.88 19.45 2.68
C ASP A 369 -28.62 19.39 3.53
N GLY A 370 -28.80 19.42 4.85
CA GLY A 370 -27.72 19.29 5.82
C GLY A 370 -27.38 17.84 6.19
N SER A 371 -27.89 16.82 5.49
CA SER A 371 -27.81 15.43 5.97
C SER A 371 -26.43 14.78 5.94
N LEU A 372 -25.44 15.44 5.34
CA LEU A 372 -24.03 15.04 5.38
C LEU A 372 -23.27 15.63 6.58
N SER A 373 -23.89 16.57 7.31
CA SER A 373 -23.33 17.10 8.56
C SER A 373 -23.18 15.96 9.57
N SER A 374 -22.04 15.92 10.26
CA SER A 374 -21.65 14.80 11.11
C SER A 374 -20.94 15.27 12.37
N ASP A 375 -21.07 14.50 13.44
CA ASP A 375 -20.40 14.76 14.70
C ASP A 375 -19.21 13.79 14.86
N PRO A 376 -17.99 14.26 15.14
CA PRO A 376 -16.84 13.37 15.36
C PRO A 376 -17.01 12.42 16.54
N ASP A 377 -17.72 12.85 17.58
CA ASP A 377 -17.89 12.14 18.85
C ASP A 377 -19.26 11.43 18.93
N GLY A 378 -20.12 11.67 17.94
CA GLY A 378 -21.41 11.00 17.72
C GLY A 378 -22.60 11.70 18.37
N ASP A 379 -22.42 12.96 18.79
CA ASP A 379 -23.41 13.70 19.56
C ASP A 379 -24.62 14.18 18.74
N LYS A 380 -25.69 14.59 19.45
CA LYS A 380 -27.00 14.82 18.84
C LYS A 380 -27.13 16.23 18.25
N LEU A 381 -26.91 16.31 16.94
CA LEU A 381 -26.93 17.55 16.17
C LEU A 381 -28.28 18.28 16.08
N THR A 382 -28.19 19.61 16.09
CA THR A 382 -29.24 20.58 15.81
C THR A 382 -28.84 21.46 14.61
N TYR A 383 -29.83 21.92 13.83
CA TYR A 383 -29.61 22.51 12.50
C TYR A 383 -30.37 23.83 12.36
N THR A 384 -29.66 24.92 12.05
CA THR A 384 -30.21 26.26 11.85
C THR A 384 -29.71 26.85 10.55
N TRP A 385 -30.61 27.38 9.71
CA TRP A 385 -30.26 27.99 8.43
C TRP A 385 -30.53 29.49 8.45
N THR A 386 -29.57 30.27 7.97
CA THR A 386 -29.60 31.75 7.95
C THR A 386 -29.32 32.30 6.54
N ASN A 387 -29.89 33.47 6.23
CA ASN A 387 -29.53 34.22 5.02
C ASN A 387 -28.26 35.06 5.25
N GLU A 388 -27.80 35.75 4.21
CA GLU A 388 -26.61 36.62 4.23
C GLU A 388 -26.64 37.71 5.31
N ASN A 389 -27.83 38.15 5.73
CA ASN A 389 -28.02 39.14 6.79
C ASN A 389 -28.02 38.52 8.20
N GLY A 390 -27.79 37.21 8.32
CA GLY A 390 -27.84 36.45 9.58
C GLY A 390 -29.25 36.18 10.10
N GLU A 391 -30.30 36.47 9.32
CA GLU A 391 -31.68 36.17 9.71
C GLU A 391 -31.97 34.69 9.53
N ARG A 392 -32.55 34.04 10.56
CA ARG A 392 -32.90 32.62 10.53
C ARG A 392 -34.11 32.37 9.63
N ILE A 393 -33.89 31.67 8.52
CA ILE A 393 -34.92 31.34 7.54
C ILE A 393 -35.50 29.92 7.69
N ALA A 394 -34.74 28.98 8.26
CA ALA A 394 -35.21 27.60 8.49
C ALA A 394 -34.47 26.87 9.62
N THR A 395 -34.95 25.69 9.98
CA THR A 395 -34.34 24.76 10.95
C THR A 395 -34.59 23.31 10.55
N GLY A 396 -33.70 22.40 10.96
CA GLY A 396 -33.80 20.96 10.66
C GLY A 396 -32.93 20.54 9.47
N VAL A 397 -32.86 19.23 9.22
CA VAL A 397 -31.90 18.62 8.28
C VAL A 397 -32.22 18.96 6.82
N LYS A 398 -33.49 18.80 6.38
CA LYS A 398 -33.90 19.05 4.98
C LYS A 398 -35.12 20.00 4.87
N PRO A 399 -34.99 21.28 5.22
CA PRO A 399 -36.09 22.24 5.13
C PRO A 399 -36.28 22.76 3.70
N GLN A 400 -37.46 23.34 3.45
CA GLN A 400 -37.78 24.02 2.19
C GLN A 400 -37.96 25.53 2.42
N ILE A 401 -37.45 26.34 1.49
CA ILE A 401 -37.52 27.81 1.50
C ILE A 401 -37.96 28.34 0.13
N GLU A 402 -38.43 29.58 0.05
CA GLU A 402 -38.69 30.25 -1.23
C GLU A 402 -37.67 31.36 -1.48
N LEU A 403 -37.01 31.34 -2.64
CA LEU A 403 -36.04 32.34 -3.07
C LEU A 403 -36.44 32.99 -4.40
N THR A 404 -36.07 34.25 -4.59
CA THR A 404 -36.29 35.02 -5.83
C THR A 404 -35.16 34.78 -6.84
N LYS A 405 -35.30 35.25 -8.08
CA LYS A 405 -34.17 35.34 -9.02
C LYS A 405 -32.96 36.06 -8.38
N GLY A 406 -31.75 35.57 -8.66
CA GLY A 406 -30.48 36.06 -8.11
C GLY A 406 -29.68 34.95 -7.43
N THR A 407 -28.46 35.27 -7.01
CA THR A 407 -27.61 34.39 -6.20
C THR A 407 -27.88 34.67 -4.71
N HIS A 408 -28.03 33.61 -3.91
CA HIS A 408 -28.26 33.69 -2.47
C HIS A 408 -27.29 32.76 -1.75
N ARG A 409 -26.53 33.27 -0.80
CA ARG A 409 -25.66 32.45 0.06
C ARG A 409 -26.40 32.12 1.36
N ILE A 410 -26.70 30.84 1.55
CA ILE A 410 -27.46 30.36 2.71
C ILE A 410 -26.52 29.59 3.64
N LYS A 411 -26.37 30.09 4.87
CA LYS A 411 -25.47 29.51 5.87
C LYS A 411 -26.21 28.53 6.77
N LEU A 412 -25.76 27.29 6.78
CA LEU A 412 -26.07 26.30 7.80
C LEU A 412 -25.22 26.55 9.05
N THR A 413 -25.81 26.34 10.22
CA THR A 413 -25.12 26.21 11.50
C THR A 413 -25.57 24.91 12.15
N VAL A 414 -24.60 24.06 12.51
CA VAL A 414 -24.79 22.78 13.16
C VAL A 414 -24.22 22.85 14.57
N SER A 415 -24.93 22.31 15.56
CA SER A 415 -24.48 22.32 16.96
C SER A 415 -24.92 21.06 17.70
N ASP A 416 -24.00 20.49 18.47
CA ASP A 416 -24.17 19.34 19.38
C ASP A 416 -24.90 19.71 20.70
N GLY A 417 -24.80 20.98 21.11
CA GLY A 417 -25.31 21.51 22.39
C GLY A 417 -24.28 22.30 23.21
N GLU A 418 -22.98 22.15 22.93
CA GLU A 418 -21.85 22.84 23.56
C GLU A 418 -20.99 23.62 22.54
N LEU A 419 -20.74 23.05 21.37
CA LEU A 419 -20.00 23.64 20.24
C LEU A 419 -20.85 23.73 18.97
N SER A 420 -20.30 24.38 17.94
CA SER A 420 -20.99 24.55 16.66
C SER A 420 -20.03 24.84 15.51
N ASP A 421 -20.41 24.42 14.31
CA ASP A 421 -19.73 24.74 13.05
C ASP A 421 -20.72 25.28 12.01
N THR A 422 -20.22 25.90 10.94
CA THR A 422 -21.03 26.52 9.89
C THR A 422 -20.51 26.23 8.50
N ASP A 423 -21.42 25.89 7.60
CA ASP A 423 -21.15 25.75 6.16
C ASP A 423 -22.12 26.62 5.36
N THR A 424 -21.83 26.93 4.10
CA THR A 424 -22.63 27.84 3.27
C THR A 424 -22.84 27.29 1.87
N VAL A 425 -24.09 27.00 1.53
CA VAL A 425 -24.52 26.66 0.17
C VAL A 425 -24.85 27.93 -0.60
N VAL A 426 -24.37 28.02 -1.84
CA VAL A 426 -24.73 29.07 -2.80
C VAL A 426 -25.86 28.55 -3.69
N ILE A 427 -26.92 29.35 -3.81
CA ILE A 427 -28.07 29.01 -4.64
C ILE A 427 -28.21 30.08 -5.71
N THR A 428 -27.96 29.73 -6.97
CA THR A 428 -28.08 30.65 -8.11
C THR A 428 -29.39 30.40 -8.83
N ILE A 429 -30.21 31.44 -8.90
CA ILE A 429 -31.51 31.38 -9.57
C ILE A 429 -31.47 32.22 -10.84
N SER A 430 -31.42 31.55 -11.99
CA SER A 430 -31.23 32.10 -13.34
C SER A 430 -32.54 32.11 -14.16
N ASN A 431 -32.52 32.70 -15.36
CA ASN A 431 -33.65 32.58 -16.30
C ASN A 431 -33.58 31.23 -17.02
N ASN A 432 -34.75 30.65 -17.32
CA ASN A 432 -34.86 29.50 -18.22
C ASN A 432 -34.32 29.81 -19.65
N ARG A 433 -33.68 28.84 -20.30
CA ARG A 433 -33.10 28.91 -21.66
C ARG A 433 -33.96 28.10 -22.65
N ALA A 434 -33.85 28.42 -23.94
CA ALA A 434 -34.61 27.69 -24.95
C ALA A 434 -34.02 26.28 -25.19
N PRO A 435 -34.86 25.27 -25.47
CA PRO A 435 -34.39 23.94 -25.84
C PRO A 435 -33.67 23.95 -27.20
N LEU A 436 -32.88 22.91 -27.49
CA LEU A 436 -32.30 22.66 -28.81
C LEU A 436 -33.12 21.64 -29.58
N ALA A 437 -33.64 22.02 -30.75
CA ALA A 437 -34.43 21.14 -31.61
C ALA A 437 -33.53 20.26 -32.50
N ASN A 438 -33.93 18.98 -32.68
CA ASN A 438 -33.29 18.08 -33.64
C ASN A 438 -34.35 17.26 -34.38
N ALA A 439 -34.57 17.54 -35.66
CA ALA A 439 -35.58 16.93 -36.51
C ALA A 439 -35.17 15.54 -37.06
N GLY A 440 -33.96 15.09 -36.74
CA GLY A 440 -33.43 13.80 -37.13
C GLY A 440 -32.97 13.71 -38.59
N ASN A 441 -32.70 12.49 -39.03
CA ASN A 441 -32.01 12.23 -40.28
C ASN A 441 -32.86 12.55 -41.53
N ASN A 442 -32.26 13.20 -42.54
CA ASN A 442 -32.81 13.25 -43.89
C ASN A 442 -33.16 11.84 -44.40
N GLN A 443 -34.32 11.68 -45.05
CA GLN A 443 -34.85 10.36 -45.41
C GLN A 443 -35.10 10.22 -46.90
N SER A 444 -34.85 9.02 -47.43
CA SER A 444 -35.19 8.62 -48.80
C SER A 444 -36.00 7.32 -48.76
N LYS A 445 -37.16 7.28 -49.43
CA LYS A 445 -37.98 6.06 -49.56
C LYS A 445 -38.48 5.88 -51.00
N THR A 446 -38.69 4.63 -51.40
CA THR A 446 -39.38 4.29 -52.64
C THR A 446 -40.86 4.01 -52.38
N ILE A 447 -41.71 4.32 -53.36
CA ILE A 447 -43.17 4.17 -53.28
C ILE A 447 -43.73 3.36 -54.47
N THR A 448 -44.67 2.48 -54.17
CA THR A 448 -45.41 1.64 -55.14
C THR A 448 -46.90 1.99 -55.27
N GLY A 449 -47.40 2.91 -54.42
CA GLY A 449 -48.78 3.44 -54.43
C GLY A 449 -48.80 4.98 -54.40
N GLU A 450 -49.86 5.58 -53.83
CA GLU A 450 -50.03 7.05 -53.78
C GLU A 450 -49.35 7.70 -52.57
N LYS A 451 -49.33 7.03 -51.41
CA LYS A 451 -48.64 7.48 -50.18
C LYS A 451 -47.74 6.41 -49.56
N VAL A 452 -46.75 6.83 -48.78
CA VAL A 452 -45.89 5.97 -47.97
C VAL A 452 -45.78 6.52 -46.54
N THR A 453 -45.85 5.63 -45.55
CA THR A 453 -45.68 6.00 -44.14
C THR A 453 -44.22 6.31 -43.84
N VAL A 454 -43.96 7.44 -43.20
CA VAL A 454 -42.64 7.89 -42.76
C VAL A 454 -42.69 8.16 -41.26
N THR A 455 -41.61 7.82 -40.55
CA THR A 455 -41.47 8.06 -39.10
C THR A 455 -40.50 9.20 -38.92
N LEU A 456 -40.96 10.27 -38.26
CA LEU A 456 -40.11 11.38 -37.84
C LEU A 456 -39.47 11.02 -36.50
N ASP A 457 -38.29 11.56 -36.19
CA ASP A 457 -37.58 11.23 -34.95
C ASP A 457 -36.92 12.47 -34.35
N GLY A 458 -37.59 13.05 -33.35
CA GLY A 458 -37.17 14.23 -32.61
C GLY A 458 -36.33 13.92 -31.36
N SER A 459 -36.04 12.64 -31.08
CA SER A 459 -35.50 12.17 -29.79
C SER A 459 -34.09 12.65 -29.42
N LYS A 460 -33.43 13.35 -30.34
CA LYS A 460 -32.13 14.00 -30.12
C LYS A 460 -32.25 15.47 -29.74
N SER A 461 -33.48 15.98 -29.62
CA SER A 461 -33.72 17.31 -29.07
C SER A 461 -33.43 17.27 -27.57
N SER A 462 -32.80 18.32 -27.05
CA SER A 462 -32.32 18.37 -25.67
C SER A 462 -32.57 19.74 -25.07
N ASP A 463 -32.91 19.77 -23.79
CA ASP A 463 -33.04 21.02 -23.07
C ASP A 463 -31.74 21.34 -22.30
N PRO A 464 -31.15 22.55 -22.42
CA PRO A 464 -29.95 22.94 -21.68
C PRO A 464 -30.12 22.96 -20.16
N ASP A 465 -31.35 23.15 -19.66
CA ASP A 465 -31.70 23.22 -18.25
C ASP A 465 -32.35 21.92 -17.74
N GLY A 466 -32.53 20.94 -18.64
CA GLY A 466 -33.08 19.61 -18.36
C GLY A 466 -34.61 19.54 -18.37
N ASP A 467 -35.28 20.59 -18.85
CA ASP A 467 -36.73 20.70 -18.81
C ASP A 467 -37.49 19.76 -19.77
N ARG A 468 -38.77 19.54 -19.47
CA ARG A 468 -39.58 18.53 -20.16
C ARG A 468 -40.07 18.99 -21.53
N LEU A 469 -39.40 18.50 -22.56
CA LEU A 469 -39.72 18.81 -23.96
C LEU A 469 -41.11 18.35 -24.45
N THR A 470 -41.71 19.20 -25.27
CA THR A 470 -42.88 18.97 -26.11
C THR A 470 -42.54 19.19 -27.59
N TYR A 471 -43.22 18.47 -28.50
CA TYR A 471 -42.82 18.35 -29.90
C TYR A 471 -44.00 18.64 -30.85
N ARG A 472 -43.82 19.57 -31.78
CA ARG A 472 -44.77 19.93 -32.85
C ARG A 472 -44.08 19.81 -34.21
N TRP A 473 -44.64 19.05 -35.13
CA TRP A 473 -44.14 18.92 -36.50
C TRP A 473 -45.07 19.64 -37.48
N ALA A 474 -44.49 20.36 -38.44
CA ALA A 474 -45.21 21.09 -39.48
C ALA A 474 -44.56 20.95 -40.86
N ASP A 475 -45.35 21.16 -41.90
CA ASP A 475 -44.89 21.18 -43.30
C ASP A 475 -44.29 22.55 -43.70
N GLU A 476 -44.01 22.73 -45.00
CA GLU A 476 -43.41 23.94 -45.56
C GLU A 476 -44.31 25.18 -45.43
N ASP A 477 -45.63 24.99 -45.46
CA ASP A 477 -46.62 26.05 -45.27
C ASP A 477 -46.86 26.39 -43.77
N GLY A 478 -46.31 25.57 -42.87
CA GLY A 478 -46.35 25.74 -41.42
C GLY A 478 -47.54 25.06 -40.73
N ASP A 479 -48.36 24.32 -41.50
CA ASP A 479 -49.51 23.59 -41.00
C ASP A 479 -49.07 22.39 -40.16
N ARG A 480 -49.75 22.13 -39.05
CA ARG A 480 -49.33 21.10 -38.08
C ARG A 480 -49.71 19.70 -38.56
N ILE A 481 -48.71 18.94 -39.02
CA ILE A 481 -48.89 17.57 -39.51
C ILE A 481 -48.81 16.50 -38.40
N ALA A 482 -48.06 16.74 -37.31
CA ALA A 482 -47.95 15.79 -36.20
C ALA A 482 -47.51 16.42 -34.86
N THR A 483 -47.56 15.63 -33.78
CA THR A 483 -47.05 15.98 -32.44
C THR A 483 -46.41 14.76 -31.77
N GLY A 484 -45.50 15.00 -30.84
CA GLY A 484 -44.75 13.96 -30.12
C GLY A 484 -43.36 13.70 -30.70
N GLU A 485 -42.56 12.95 -29.95
CA GLU A 485 -41.14 12.71 -30.21
C GLU A 485 -40.89 11.90 -31.49
N LYS A 486 -41.63 10.80 -31.71
CA LYS A 486 -41.45 9.90 -32.86
C LYS A 486 -42.76 9.59 -33.62
N PRO A 487 -43.44 10.59 -34.22
CA PRO A 487 -44.72 10.37 -34.88
C PRO A 487 -44.56 9.71 -36.25
N GLN A 488 -45.64 9.10 -36.73
CA GLN A 488 -45.75 8.58 -38.10
C GLN A 488 -46.69 9.45 -38.92
N ILE A 489 -46.28 9.76 -40.15
CA ILE A 489 -47.02 10.56 -41.13
C ILE A 489 -47.07 9.82 -42.48
N GLU A 490 -47.95 10.24 -43.40
CA GLU A 490 -47.98 9.71 -44.76
C GLU A 490 -47.61 10.79 -45.80
N LEU A 491 -46.65 10.49 -46.66
CA LEU A 491 -46.16 11.40 -47.70
C LEU A 491 -46.35 10.82 -49.11
N THR A 492 -46.58 11.68 -50.09
CA THR A 492 -46.68 11.34 -51.52
C THR A 492 -45.31 11.36 -52.20
N GLU A 493 -45.22 10.91 -53.46
CA GLU A 493 -44.07 11.16 -54.34
C GLU A 493 -43.69 12.66 -54.35
N GLY A 494 -42.40 12.98 -54.20
CA GLY A 494 -41.92 14.37 -54.08
C GLY A 494 -40.78 14.54 -53.06
N THR A 495 -40.35 15.79 -52.87
CA THR A 495 -39.46 16.21 -51.77
C THR A 495 -40.29 17.05 -50.81
N HIS A 496 -40.23 16.71 -49.51
CA HIS A 496 -40.96 17.39 -48.44
C HIS A 496 -39.95 17.88 -47.40
N ARG A 497 -39.98 19.16 -47.04
CA ARG A 497 -39.23 19.69 -45.88
C ARG A 497 -40.19 19.80 -44.71
N ILE A 498 -39.81 19.25 -43.56
CA ILE A 498 -40.68 19.16 -42.39
C ILE A 498 -39.95 19.80 -41.21
N LYS A 499 -40.58 20.81 -40.63
CA LYS A 499 -40.06 21.56 -39.49
C LYS A 499 -40.53 20.93 -38.18
N LEU A 500 -39.58 20.59 -37.32
CA LEU A 500 -39.82 20.35 -35.91
C LEU A 500 -39.80 21.68 -35.15
N THR A 501 -40.70 21.86 -34.20
CA THR A 501 -40.62 22.84 -33.12
C THR A 501 -40.61 22.08 -31.80
N VAL A 502 -39.64 22.40 -30.95
CA VAL A 502 -39.49 21.82 -29.62
C VAL A 502 -39.68 22.92 -28.59
N SER A 503 -40.40 22.64 -27.50
CA SER A 503 -40.66 23.61 -26.43
C SER A 503 -40.69 22.93 -25.07
N ASP A 504 -40.02 23.53 -24.09
CA ASP A 504 -40.06 23.20 -22.65
C ASP A 504 -41.42 23.53 -21.98
N GLY A 505 -42.23 24.38 -22.61
CA GLY A 505 -43.49 24.93 -22.10
C GLY A 505 -43.55 26.46 -22.09
N GLU A 506 -42.41 27.14 -22.27
CA GLU A 506 -42.25 28.59 -22.17
C GLU A 506 -41.44 29.19 -23.34
N LEU A 507 -40.32 28.56 -23.70
CA LEU A 507 -39.45 28.89 -24.82
C LEU A 507 -39.49 27.77 -25.87
N SER A 508 -38.93 28.03 -27.05
CA SER A 508 -38.95 27.04 -28.15
C SER A 508 -37.90 27.29 -29.21
N ASP A 509 -37.43 26.21 -29.83
CA ASP A 509 -36.52 26.20 -30.98
C ASP A 509 -37.06 25.34 -32.14
N THR A 510 -36.46 25.43 -33.33
CA THR A 510 -36.89 24.71 -34.52
C THR A 510 -35.76 24.16 -35.39
N ASP A 511 -35.92 22.92 -35.87
CA ASP A 511 -35.05 22.26 -36.85
C ASP A 511 -35.86 21.70 -38.03
N THR A 512 -35.23 21.33 -39.15
CA THR A 512 -35.92 20.89 -40.39
C THR A 512 -35.29 19.66 -41.03
N VAL A 513 -36.08 18.60 -41.20
CA VAL A 513 -35.71 17.37 -41.91
C VAL A 513 -36.22 17.37 -43.35
N VAL A 514 -35.43 16.88 -44.30
CA VAL A 514 -35.80 16.72 -45.72
C VAL A 514 -36.08 15.26 -46.06
N ILE A 515 -37.23 15.00 -46.68
CA ILE A 515 -37.71 13.66 -47.01
C ILE A 515 -38.01 13.55 -48.50
N ARG A 516 -37.32 12.63 -49.19
CA ARG A 516 -37.46 12.38 -50.65
C ARG A 516 -38.16 11.05 -50.91
N ILE A 517 -39.29 11.10 -51.62
CA ILE A 517 -40.09 9.94 -51.99
C ILE A 517 -40.00 9.72 -53.50
N TYR A 518 -39.44 8.57 -53.90
CA TYR A 518 -39.16 8.20 -55.29
C TYR A 518 -40.10 7.10 -55.78
N LYS A 519 -40.59 7.16 -57.03
CA LYS A 519 -41.36 6.07 -57.62
C LYS A 519 -40.51 4.80 -57.81
N ALA A 520 -41.01 3.64 -57.38
CA ALA A 520 -40.34 2.37 -57.61
C ALA A 520 -40.34 2.00 -59.10
N ALA A 521 -39.18 1.63 -59.65
CA ALA A 521 -39.06 1.16 -61.03
C ALA A 521 -39.70 -0.24 -61.18
N THR A 522 -40.67 -0.38 -62.09
CA THR A 522 -41.37 -1.64 -62.33
C THR A 522 -40.54 -2.61 -63.17
N SER A 523 -40.00 -3.66 -62.57
CA SER A 523 -39.25 -4.70 -63.27
C SER A 523 -40.12 -5.88 -63.73
N THR A 524 -40.02 -6.24 -65.01
CA THR A 524 -40.37 -7.58 -65.53
C THR A 524 -39.08 -8.33 -65.96
N PRO A 525 -39.06 -9.67 -66.03
CA PRO A 525 -37.83 -10.43 -65.73
C PRO A 525 -36.84 -10.68 -66.89
N LYS A 526 -35.58 -10.23 -66.69
CA LYS A 526 -34.23 -10.88 -66.83
C LYS A 526 -34.04 -12.03 -67.87
N PRO A 527 -32.86 -12.21 -68.56
CA PRO A 527 -31.53 -11.58 -68.38
C PRO A 527 -30.82 -11.00 -69.64
N THR A 528 -30.01 -9.94 -69.46
CA THR A 528 -28.53 -9.98 -69.64
C THR A 528 -27.87 -8.64 -69.26
N SER A 529 -27.22 -8.61 -68.08
CA SER A 529 -26.18 -7.64 -67.66
C SER A 529 -26.30 -6.17 -68.12
N ALA A 530 -27.32 -5.46 -67.63
CA ALA A 530 -27.20 -4.02 -67.39
C ALA A 530 -27.10 -3.82 -65.88
N ASN A 531 -26.09 -3.07 -65.45
CA ASN A 531 -25.79 -2.79 -64.04
C ASN A 531 -26.71 -1.68 -63.51
N SER A 532 -27.37 -1.91 -62.38
CA SER A 532 -28.10 -0.88 -61.64
C SER A 532 -27.13 0.17 -61.08
N ARG A 533 -27.58 1.40 -60.79
CA ARG A 533 -26.73 2.37 -60.07
C ARG A 533 -26.85 2.07 -58.56
N PRO A 534 -25.75 2.09 -57.79
CA PRO A 534 -25.84 2.00 -56.33
C PRO A 534 -26.56 3.23 -55.76
N VAL A 535 -27.03 3.15 -54.52
CA VAL A 535 -27.64 4.27 -53.80
C VAL A 535 -26.70 4.73 -52.70
N ALA A 536 -26.23 5.98 -52.79
CA ALA A 536 -25.43 6.59 -51.74
C ALA A 536 -26.32 7.10 -50.61
N ASN A 537 -25.86 6.92 -49.36
CA ASN A 537 -26.47 7.50 -48.17
C ASN A 537 -25.35 8.03 -47.27
N ALA A 538 -25.22 9.34 -47.13
CA ALA A 538 -24.15 10.00 -46.37
C ALA A 538 -24.41 10.04 -44.85
N GLY A 539 -25.44 9.34 -44.36
CA GLY A 539 -25.94 9.50 -43.01
C GLY A 539 -26.85 10.72 -42.93
N ALA A 540 -26.70 11.51 -41.87
CA ALA A 540 -27.43 12.76 -41.73
C ALA A 540 -26.61 13.79 -40.99
N ASP A 541 -27.08 15.03 -41.14
CA ASP A 541 -26.44 16.22 -40.62
C ASP A 541 -26.25 16.09 -39.10
N LYS A 542 -25.09 16.56 -38.61
CA LYS A 542 -24.71 16.45 -37.20
C LYS A 542 -24.21 17.78 -36.71
N THR A 543 -24.70 18.22 -35.56
CA THR A 543 -23.95 19.13 -34.70
C THR A 543 -23.02 18.32 -33.81
N VAL A 544 -21.77 18.76 -33.66
CA VAL A 544 -20.77 18.16 -32.77
C VAL A 544 -20.14 19.28 -31.96
N MET A 545 -20.29 19.22 -30.64
CA MET A 545 -19.64 20.15 -29.70
C MET A 545 -18.18 19.74 -29.48
N THR A 546 -17.29 20.73 -29.34
CA THR A 546 -15.89 20.52 -28.96
C THR A 546 -15.35 21.74 -28.21
N ASP A 547 -14.47 21.50 -27.24
CA ASP A 547 -13.62 22.50 -26.58
C ASP A 547 -12.37 22.82 -27.42
N GLU A 548 -11.91 21.87 -28.24
CA GLU A 548 -10.75 21.99 -29.11
C GLU A 548 -10.99 22.88 -30.38
N LYS A 549 -10.05 22.87 -31.32
CA LYS A 549 -10.15 23.57 -32.63
C LYS A 549 -10.65 22.64 -33.76
N VAL A 550 -10.71 21.34 -33.50
CA VAL A 550 -11.22 20.29 -34.39
C VAL A 550 -12.02 19.29 -33.55
N ALA A 551 -12.93 18.54 -34.18
CA ALA A 551 -13.61 17.41 -33.54
C ALA A 551 -13.32 16.11 -34.32
N GLU A 552 -13.10 15.00 -33.62
CA GLU A 552 -13.13 13.67 -34.26
C GLU A 552 -14.58 13.25 -34.52
N VAL A 553 -14.94 13.14 -35.80
CA VAL A 553 -16.29 12.79 -36.23
C VAL A 553 -16.27 11.49 -37.02
N THR A 554 -16.95 10.48 -36.50
CA THR A 554 -17.25 9.25 -37.26
C THR A 554 -18.35 9.52 -38.27
N LEU A 555 -18.03 9.46 -39.56
CA LEU A 555 -19.03 9.47 -40.64
C LEU A 555 -19.66 8.08 -40.77
N ASP A 556 -20.89 7.98 -41.29
CA ASP A 556 -21.56 6.68 -41.44
C ASP A 556 -22.37 6.60 -42.74
N GLY A 557 -21.74 5.99 -43.74
CA GLY A 557 -22.32 5.70 -45.04
C GLY A 557 -22.81 4.26 -45.20
N SER A 558 -22.84 3.47 -44.11
CA SER A 558 -23.14 2.03 -44.15
C SER A 558 -24.58 1.67 -44.55
N LYS A 559 -25.46 2.66 -44.66
CA LYS A 559 -26.82 2.51 -45.23
C LYS A 559 -26.85 2.60 -46.76
N SER A 560 -25.72 2.88 -47.40
CA SER A 560 -25.58 2.80 -48.86
C SER A 560 -25.69 1.35 -49.31
N TYR A 561 -26.39 1.10 -50.42
CA TYR A 561 -26.62 -0.26 -50.92
C TYR A 561 -26.63 -0.29 -52.45
N ASP A 562 -26.30 -1.44 -53.01
CA ASP A 562 -26.45 -1.70 -54.43
C ASP A 562 -27.74 -2.51 -54.72
N PRO A 563 -28.59 -2.10 -55.69
CA PRO A 563 -29.80 -2.85 -56.03
C PRO A 563 -29.56 -4.25 -56.62
N ASP A 564 -28.42 -4.50 -57.27
CA ASP A 564 -28.05 -5.80 -57.82
C ASP A 564 -27.28 -6.67 -56.80
N GLY A 565 -26.83 -6.06 -55.69
CA GLY A 565 -26.07 -6.68 -54.62
C GLY A 565 -24.56 -6.67 -54.83
N ASP A 566 -24.05 -5.86 -55.77
CA ASP A 566 -22.61 -5.76 -56.02
C ASP A 566 -21.87 -5.09 -54.85
N SER A 567 -20.58 -5.43 -54.70
CA SER A 567 -19.77 -4.95 -53.57
C SER A 567 -19.38 -3.48 -53.72
N LEU A 568 -19.66 -2.71 -52.67
CA LEU A 568 -19.50 -1.25 -52.69
C LEU A 568 -18.12 -0.77 -52.22
N SER A 569 -17.60 0.21 -52.96
CA SER A 569 -16.48 1.06 -52.56
C SER A 569 -16.98 2.44 -52.13
N TYR A 570 -16.32 3.02 -51.13
CA TYR A 570 -16.71 4.27 -50.47
C TYR A 570 -15.62 5.32 -50.67
N ARG A 571 -16.02 6.58 -50.88
CA ARG A 571 -15.10 7.72 -50.89
C ARG A 571 -15.78 8.96 -50.34
N TRP A 572 -15.24 9.48 -49.25
CA TRP A 572 -15.67 10.73 -48.64
C TRP A 572 -14.78 11.86 -49.09
N LYS A 573 -15.39 13.01 -49.41
CA LYS A 573 -14.70 14.24 -49.75
C LYS A 573 -15.21 15.43 -48.95
N ASP A 574 -14.31 16.35 -48.65
CA ASP A 574 -14.63 17.69 -48.19
C ASP A 574 -15.04 18.62 -49.37
N GLU A 575 -15.33 19.89 -49.06
CA GLU A 575 -15.70 20.91 -50.04
C GLU A 575 -14.57 21.27 -51.02
N SER A 576 -13.31 21.12 -50.60
CA SER A 576 -12.14 21.31 -51.48
C SER A 576 -11.99 20.17 -52.50
N GLY A 577 -12.68 19.04 -52.26
CA GLY A 577 -12.64 17.84 -53.07
C GLY A 577 -11.54 16.84 -52.66
N ALA A 578 -10.81 17.10 -51.57
CA ALA A 578 -9.81 16.20 -51.01
C ALA A 578 -10.48 14.97 -50.39
N THR A 579 -9.79 13.81 -50.41
CA THR A 579 -10.38 12.54 -49.93
C THR A 579 -10.05 12.31 -48.47
N ILE A 580 -11.04 12.47 -47.59
CA ILE A 580 -10.91 12.36 -46.14
C ILE A 580 -11.21 10.95 -45.59
N GLY A 581 -11.89 10.10 -46.37
CA GLY A 581 -12.24 8.74 -45.94
C GLY A 581 -12.52 7.78 -47.09
N ARG A 582 -12.28 6.48 -46.87
CA ARG A 582 -12.40 5.40 -47.89
C ARG A 582 -13.17 4.17 -47.45
N THR A 583 -13.71 4.18 -46.23
CA THR A 583 -14.53 3.11 -45.66
C THR A 583 -15.99 3.57 -45.55
N ALA A 584 -16.90 2.65 -45.21
CA ALA A 584 -18.28 3.01 -44.89
C ALA A 584 -18.38 3.88 -43.62
N LYS A 585 -17.46 3.69 -42.65
CA LYS A 585 -17.41 4.46 -41.39
C LYS A 585 -15.99 4.95 -41.07
N PRO A 586 -15.50 6.04 -41.69
CA PRO A 586 -14.23 6.64 -41.32
C PRO A 586 -14.42 7.60 -40.13
N SER A 587 -13.49 7.58 -39.18
CA SER A 587 -13.21 8.73 -38.31
C SER A 587 -12.46 9.79 -39.10
N VAL A 588 -12.85 11.05 -38.98
CA VAL A 588 -12.18 12.20 -39.59
C VAL A 588 -12.11 13.36 -38.60
N LEU A 589 -11.03 14.12 -38.61
CA LEU A 589 -10.94 15.39 -37.87
C LEU A 589 -11.55 16.51 -38.72
N LEU A 590 -12.54 17.22 -38.18
CA LEU A 590 -13.21 18.33 -38.86
C LEU A 590 -13.03 19.63 -38.07
N PRO A 591 -12.71 20.77 -38.71
CA PRO A 591 -12.58 22.06 -38.05
C PRO A 591 -13.94 22.60 -37.60
N VAL A 592 -13.91 23.45 -36.56
CA VAL A 592 -15.05 24.25 -36.11
C VAL A 592 -15.62 25.07 -37.29
N GLY A 593 -16.94 24.97 -37.51
CA GLY A 593 -17.69 25.53 -38.63
C GLY A 593 -18.68 24.54 -39.26
N GLU A 594 -19.42 24.98 -40.28
CA GLU A 594 -20.18 24.08 -41.15
C GLU A 594 -19.24 23.39 -42.15
N ASN A 595 -19.30 22.06 -42.20
CA ASN A 595 -18.50 21.23 -43.11
C ASN A 595 -19.44 20.42 -44.02
N VAL A 596 -19.57 20.77 -45.30
CA VAL A 596 -20.39 19.99 -46.26
C VAL A 596 -19.56 18.86 -46.87
N LEU A 597 -19.82 17.63 -46.43
CA LEU A 597 -19.11 16.44 -46.87
C LEU A 597 -19.92 15.70 -47.94
N THR A 598 -19.22 15.20 -48.97
CA THR A 598 -19.83 14.42 -50.06
C THR A 598 -19.35 12.98 -49.99
N LEU A 599 -20.27 12.04 -49.79
CA LEU A 599 -20.04 10.61 -50.00
C LEU A 599 -20.22 10.27 -51.47
N THR A 600 -19.29 9.53 -52.04
CA THR A 600 -19.44 8.82 -53.31
C THR A 600 -19.39 7.31 -53.05
N VAL A 601 -20.34 6.57 -53.62
CA VAL A 601 -20.44 5.11 -53.54
C VAL A 601 -20.36 4.53 -54.94
N SER A 602 -19.60 3.46 -55.14
CA SER A 602 -19.46 2.81 -56.45
C SER A 602 -19.26 1.29 -56.34
N ASP A 603 -19.94 0.55 -57.22
CA ASP A 603 -19.84 -0.90 -57.45
C ASP A 603 -18.71 -1.30 -58.42
N GLY A 604 -17.92 -0.34 -58.89
CA GLY A 604 -16.87 -0.52 -59.90
C GLY A 604 -17.30 -0.34 -61.37
N LYS A 605 -18.59 -0.11 -61.65
CA LYS A 605 -19.16 0.17 -62.98
C LYS A 605 -19.95 1.48 -63.03
N LEU A 606 -20.75 1.75 -62.00
CA LEU A 606 -21.53 2.97 -61.79
C LEU A 606 -21.24 3.57 -60.40
N SER A 607 -21.69 4.79 -60.17
CA SER A 607 -21.53 5.48 -58.89
C SER A 607 -22.70 6.41 -58.59
N ASP A 608 -22.93 6.67 -57.31
CA ASP A 608 -23.90 7.65 -56.82
C ASP A 608 -23.29 8.52 -55.72
N THR A 609 -23.91 9.66 -55.43
CA THR A 609 -23.38 10.64 -54.47
C THR A 609 -24.46 11.21 -53.56
N ASP A 610 -24.15 11.32 -52.27
CA ASP A 610 -25.00 11.95 -51.28
C ASP A 610 -24.18 12.92 -50.41
N LYS A 611 -24.85 13.85 -49.72
CA LYS A 611 -24.20 14.90 -48.91
C LYS A 611 -24.68 14.88 -47.47
N VAL A 612 -23.78 15.27 -46.58
CA VAL A 612 -24.03 15.48 -45.16
C VAL A 612 -23.37 16.78 -44.69
N ILE A 613 -24.03 17.54 -43.84
CA ILE A 613 -23.51 18.75 -43.21
C ILE A 613 -23.10 18.42 -41.78
N ILE A 614 -21.82 18.57 -41.46
CA ILE A 614 -21.34 18.46 -40.08
C ILE A 614 -21.03 19.86 -39.56
N LYS A 615 -21.88 20.35 -38.66
CA LYS A 615 -21.67 21.60 -37.95
C LYS A 615 -20.84 21.29 -36.70
N VAL A 616 -19.54 21.57 -36.75
CA VAL A 616 -18.69 21.47 -35.56
C VAL A 616 -18.79 22.81 -34.86
N GLU A 617 -19.43 22.83 -33.70
CA GLU A 617 -19.58 24.05 -32.90
C GLU A 617 -18.64 23.96 -31.70
N ARG A 618 -18.06 25.09 -31.33
CA ARG A 618 -17.38 25.17 -30.04
C ARG A 618 -18.44 25.18 -28.94
N GLU A 619 -18.13 24.66 -27.77
CA GLU A 619 -18.88 25.05 -26.56
C GLU A 619 -18.65 26.54 -26.30
N GLU A 620 -19.45 27.40 -26.93
CA GLU A 620 -19.55 28.80 -26.59
C GLU A 620 -20.37 28.92 -25.30
N ILE A 621 -19.69 29.15 -24.19
CA ILE A 621 -20.23 30.01 -23.15
C ILE A 621 -20.62 31.32 -23.84
N SER A 622 -21.88 31.71 -23.70
CA SER A 622 -22.54 32.71 -24.55
C SER A 622 -21.83 34.07 -24.54
N GLY A 623 -21.08 34.40 -25.61
CA GLY A 623 -20.20 35.57 -25.60
C GLY A 623 -19.70 36.02 -26.98
N GLY A 624 -20.59 36.14 -27.97
CA GLY A 624 -20.19 36.55 -29.33
C GLY A 624 -19.66 37.99 -29.41
N SER A 625 -18.33 38.17 -29.55
CA SER A 625 -17.74 39.40 -30.06
C SER A 625 -16.38 39.18 -30.75
N ASN A 626 -15.86 40.21 -31.43
CA ASN A 626 -14.70 40.09 -32.31
C ASN A 626 -13.40 39.79 -31.54
N LYS A 627 -12.55 38.96 -32.16
CA LYS A 627 -11.26 38.45 -31.65
C LYS A 627 -10.14 39.51 -31.51
N LYS A 628 -10.46 40.70 -31.00
CA LYS A 628 -9.56 41.86 -30.93
C LYS A 628 -9.48 42.54 -29.55
N ASP A 629 -10.46 42.31 -28.68
CA ASP A 629 -10.53 42.90 -27.33
C ASP A 629 -10.83 41.82 -26.27
N LEU A 630 -10.19 40.65 -26.39
CA LEU A 630 -10.23 39.62 -25.35
C LEU A 630 -9.34 40.06 -24.18
N LEU A 631 -9.96 40.28 -23.01
CA LEU A 631 -9.26 40.60 -21.76
C LEU A 631 -8.63 39.32 -21.19
N ASP A 632 -7.41 39.43 -20.67
CA ASP A 632 -6.50 38.30 -20.46
C ASP A 632 -5.51 38.65 -19.34
N LEU A 633 -5.49 37.85 -18.27
CA LEU A 633 -4.58 37.97 -17.14
C LEU A 633 -3.65 36.74 -17.11
N GLY A 634 -2.66 36.77 -16.22
CA GLY A 634 -1.83 35.60 -15.96
C GLY A 634 -1.22 35.67 -14.57
N ILE A 635 -1.11 34.52 -13.91
CA ILE A 635 -0.57 34.34 -12.56
C ILE A 635 0.46 33.20 -12.52
N ALA A 636 1.54 33.42 -11.77
CA ALA A 636 2.61 32.45 -11.57
C ALA A 636 2.97 32.36 -10.09
N LEU A 637 2.80 31.17 -9.51
CA LEU A 637 3.15 30.85 -8.13
C LEU A 637 4.53 30.17 -8.07
N THR A 638 5.38 30.66 -7.17
CA THR A 638 6.70 30.11 -6.84
C THR A 638 6.92 30.14 -5.32
N ALA A 639 7.82 29.30 -4.82
CA ALA A 639 8.27 29.29 -3.43
C ALA A 639 9.80 29.41 -3.36
N ASP A 640 10.32 29.87 -2.23
CA ASP A 640 11.77 29.90 -1.94
C ASP A 640 12.38 28.50 -1.78
N GLN A 641 11.58 27.55 -1.31
CA GLN A 641 11.93 26.15 -1.12
C GLN A 641 10.75 25.23 -1.44
N THR A 642 11.05 24.06 -2.01
CA THR A 642 10.05 23.01 -2.34
C THR A 642 10.12 21.80 -1.41
N LYS A 643 11.11 21.75 -0.51
CA LYS A 643 11.20 20.81 0.62
C LYS A 643 11.51 21.59 1.89
N VAL A 644 10.74 21.39 2.97
CA VAL A 644 10.82 22.17 4.23
C VAL A 644 10.52 21.31 5.44
N GLU A 645 11.17 21.58 6.58
CA GLU A 645 10.86 20.92 7.86
C GLU A 645 9.54 21.46 8.44
N GLU A 646 8.82 20.63 9.19
CA GLU A 646 7.57 21.03 9.84
C GLU A 646 7.73 22.26 10.76
N GLY A 647 6.78 23.20 10.69
CA GLY A 647 6.80 24.43 11.47
C GLY A 647 7.76 25.53 10.97
N ASN A 648 8.70 25.22 10.05
CA ASN A 648 9.51 26.24 9.39
C ASN A 648 8.69 27.04 8.35
N GLN A 649 9.14 28.25 8.06
CA GLN A 649 8.42 29.19 7.18
C GLN A 649 8.81 28.98 5.72
N ILE A 650 7.79 28.98 4.85
CA ILE A 650 7.92 29.01 3.38
C ILE A 650 7.58 30.44 2.93
N ILE A 651 8.39 31.00 2.04
CA ILE A 651 8.13 32.28 1.40
C ILE A 651 7.55 32.00 0.00
N PHE A 652 6.29 32.34 -0.19
CA PHE A 652 5.64 32.24 -1.49
C PHE A 652 5.67 33.58 -2.21
N THR A 653 5.97 33.54 -3.51
CA THR A 653 5.93 34.67 -4.42
C THR A 653 4.90 34.40 -5.51
N ILE A 654 3.86 35.25 -5.56
CA ILE A 654 2.90 35.32 -6.65
C ILE A 654 3.29 36.47 -7.56
N LYS A 655 3.48 36.20 -8.86
CA LYS A 655 3.63 37.20 -9.91
C LYS A 655 2.38 37.22 -10.77
N TYR A 656 1.91 38.41 -11.14
CA TYR A 656 0.77 38.57 -12.04
C TYR A 656 1.02 39.64 -13.12
N LEU A 657 0.30 39.52 -14.24
CA LEU A 657 0.42 40.37 -15.42
C LEU A 657 -0.95 40.58 -16.08
N ASN A 658 -1.25 41.82 -16.45
CA ASN A 658 -2.26 42.10 -17.48
C ASN A 658 -1.65 41.82 -18.87
N LYS A 659 -2.05 40.72 -19.53
CA LYS A 659 -1.48 40.34 -20.84
C LYS A 659 -1.96 41.23 -21.99
N THR A 660 -2.93 42.11 -21.76
CA THR A 660 -3.56 42.94 -22.80
C THR A 660 -3.02 44.36 -22.89
N ASP A 661 -3.42 45.04 -23.96
CA ASP A 661 -3.17 46.47 -24.19
C ASP A 661 -4.31 47.37 -23.66
N VAL A 662 -5.21 46.81 -22.82
CA VAL A 662 -6.39 47.46 -22.24
C VAL A 662 -6.35 47.38 -20.71
N LYS A 663 -6.91 48.37 -20.00
CA LYS A 663 -7.03 48.33 -18.52
C LYS A 663 -8.06 47.27 -18.11
N ILE A 664 -7.72 46.42 -17.17
CA ILE A 664 -8.65 45.46 -16.55
C ILE A 664 -9.03 45.99 -15.16
N PRO A 665 -10.31 46.28 -14.90
CA PRO A 665 -10.77 46.80 -13.60
C PRO A 665 -10.97 45.69 -12.56
N ASP A 666 -11.02 46.10 -11.29
CA ASP A 666 -11.45 45.29 -10.15
C ASP A 666 -10.89 43.86 -10.14
N VAL A 667 -9.56 43.76 -10.16
CA VAL A 667 -8.83 42.49 -10.15
C VAL A 667 -8.58 42.02 -8.72
N GLU A 668 -8.88 40.74 -8.47
CA GLU A 668 -8.54 40.04 -7.23
C GLU A 668 -7.55 38.89 -7.50
N VAL A 669 -6.67 38.66 -6.53
CA VAL A 669 -5.75 37.51 -6.49
C VAL A 669 -6.11 36.67 -5.27
N ASP A 670 -6.35 35.38 -5.49
CA ASP A 670 -6.63 34.40 -4.45
C ASP A 670 -5.43 33.47 -4.26
N PHE A 671 -5.16 33.08 -3.01
CA PHE A 671 -4.25 31.98 -2.68
C PHE A 671 -4.91 31.02 -1.70
N LYS A 672 -5.05 29.76 -2.11
CA LYS A 672 -5.49 28.65 -1.28
C LYS A 672 -4.28 27.94 -0.66
N LEU A 673 -4.29 27.87 0.67
CA LEU A 673 -3.36 27.10 1.49
C LEU A 673 -3.64 25.60 1.38
N GLY A 674 -2.57 24.80 1.37
CA GLY A 674 -2.66 23.36 1.58
C GLY A 674 -3.13 22.98 2.98
N ASP A 675 -3.60 21.75 3.14
CA ASP A 675 -4.13 21.27 4.42
C ASP A 675 -3.06 21.28 5.53
N GLY A 676 -3.40 21.78 6.71
CA GLY A 676 -2.46 21.93 7.83
C GLY A 676 -1.53 23.15 7.74
N MET A 677 -1.66 24.00 6.73
CA MET A 677 -0.83 25.21 6.61
C MET A 677 -1.49 26.41 7.30
N GLU A 678 -0.67 27.27 7.92
CA GLU A 678 -1.12 28.52 8.55
C GLU A 678 -0.43 29.76 7.97
N VAL A 679 -1.15 30.89 7.95
CA VAL A 679 -0.63 32.17 7.44
C VAL A 679 0.20 32.87 8.52
N VAL A 680 1.46 33.17 8.21
CA VAL A 680 2.37 33.92 9.09
C VAL A 680 2.35 35.41 8.74
N GLU A 681 2.37 35.74 7.45
CA GLU A 681 2.33 37.11 6.95
C GLU A 681 1.54 37.13 5.64
N ALA A 682 0.43 37.87 5.60
CA ALA A 682 -0.49 37.90 4.46
C ALA A 682 -0.24 39.03 3.44
N ALA A 683 0.84 39.83 3.60
CA ALA A 683 1.18 40.93 2.68
C ALA A 683 0.01 41.87 2.31
N LYS A 684 -0.76 42.32 3.32
CA LYS A 684 -2.02 43.10 3.22
C LYS A 684 -3.25 42.37 2.68
N GLY A 685 -3.12 41.13 2.24
CA GLY A 685 -4.24 40.27 1.87
C GLY A 685 -5.13 39.94 3.08
N LYS A 686 -6.41 39.69 2.82
CA LYS A 686 -7.40 39.28 3.82
C LYS A 686 -7.38 37.75 3.92
N ALA A 687 -6.83 37.23 5.01
CA ALA A 687 -6.89 35.79 5.30
C ALA A 687 -8.28 35.42 5.88
N SER A 688 -8.91 34.40 5.31
CA SER A 688 -10.19 33.84 5.74
C SER A 688 -10.17 32.32 5.60
N GLY A 689 -10.05 31.62 6.72
CA GLY A 689 -9.86 30.16 6.72
C GLY A 689 -8.58 29.75 5.98
N LYS A 690 -8.72 28.91 4.95
CA LYS A 690 -7.60 28.42 4.11
C LYS A 690 -7.31 29.29 2.89
N THR A 691 -7.85 30.50 2.80
CA THR A 691 -7.65 31.39 1.63
C THR A 691 -7.12 32.75 2.07
N ILE A 692 -6.19 33.32 1.29
CA ILE A 692 -5.80 34.73 1.36
C ILE A 692 -6.27 35.41 0.08
N VAL A 693 -6.96 36.55 0.20
CA VAL A 693 -7.46 37.34 -0.93
C VAL A 693 -6.79 38.70 -0.96
N TRP A 694 -6.24 39.11 -2.11
CA TRP A 694 -5.71 40.45 -2.36
C TRP A 694 -6.56 41.18 -3.39
N ASP A 695 -7.17 42.27 -2.96
CA ASP A 695 -7.74 43.31 -3.81
C ASP A 695 -6.58 44.08 -4.47
N VAL A 696 -6.38 43.84 -5.78
CA VAL A 696 -5.36 44.50 -6.61
C VAL A 696 -5.94 45.77 -7.26
N GLY A 697 -7.25 45.80 -7.50
CA GLY A 697 -7.96 46.91 -8.12
C GLY A 697 -7.72 47.02 -9.63
N ASP A 698 -7.62 48.25 -10.13
CA ASP A 698 -7.41 48.55 -11.55
C ASP A 698 -5.97 48.19 -12.02
N LEU A 699 -5.84 47.21 -12.93
CA LEU A 699 -4.58 46.85 -13.58
C LEU A 699 -4.44 47.51 -14.96
N ALA A 700 -3.43 48.37 -15.12
CA ALA A 700 -3.15 49.06 -16.38
C ALA A 700 -2.64 48.11 -17.49
N PRO A 701 -2.69 48.52 -18.77
CA PRO A 701 -2.15 47.74 -19.89
C PRO A 701 -0.70 47.27 -19.65
N LYS A 702 -0.44 45.97 -19.81
CA LYS A 702 0.87 45.33 -19.57
C LYS A 702 1.46 45.52 -18.16
N GLU A 703 0.68 45.99 -17.20
CA GLU A 703 1.13 46.16 -15.82
C GLU A 703 1.38 44.80 -15.15
N LYS A 704 2.42 44.76 -14.32
CA LYS A 704 2.87 43.58 -13.58
C LYS A 704 2.89 43.91 -12.10
N GLY A 705 2.52 42.94 -11.29
CA GLY A 705 2.67 43.02 -9.84
C GLY A 705 3.25 41.74 -9.25
N GLU A 706 3.65 41.86 -7.99
CA GLU A 706 4.30 40.80 -7.23
C GLU A 706 3.84 40.87 -5.78
N ILE A 707 3.49 39.73 -5.20
CA ILE A 707 3.07 39.57 -3.80
C ILE A 707 3.98 38.51 -3.19
N GLU A 708 4.77 38.90 -2.20
CA GLU A 708 5.59 37.99 -1.38
C GLU A 708 4.94 37.87 0.00
N PHE A 709 4.67 36.65 0.45
CA PHE A 709 3.95 36.38 1.70
C PHE A 709 4.45 35.06 2.34
N LYS A 710 4.15 34.85 3.62
CA LYS A 710 4.72 33.75 4.42
C LYS A 710 3.66 32.84 5.02
N VAL A 711 3.91 31.54 4.92
CA VAL A 711 3.13 30.49 5.59
C VAL A 711 4.08 29.55 6.34
N LYS A 712 3.56 28.72 7.25
CA LYS A 712 4.28 27.59 7.84
C LYS A 712 3.35 26.39 7.98
N SER A 713 3.91 25.19 8.11
CA SER A 713 3.08 23.99 8.34
C SER A 713 2.74 23.83 9.82
N ASP A 714 1.69 23.05 10.06
CA ASP A 714 1.46 22.32 11.30
C ASP A 714 2.45 21.16 11.48
N THR A 715 2.27 20.45 12.60
CA THR A 715 3.00 19.22 12.92
C THR A 715 2.38 18.04 12.17
N ILE A 716 3.15 17.46 11.24
CA ILE A 716 2.69 16.34 10.40
C ILE A 716 2.72 15.02 11.18
N GLN A 717 1.88 14.04 10.81
CA GLN A 717 1.75 12.77 11.55
C GLN A 717 2.54 11.61 10.93
N GLU A 718 3.37 11.92 9.94
CA GLU A 718 4.19 10.98 9.17
C GLU A 718 5.51 11.65 8.77
N ALA A 719 6.44 10.92 8.17
CA ALA A 719 7.80 11.40 7.94
C ALA A 719 7.90 12.53 6.89
N GLU A 720 7.07 12.47 5.84
CA GLU A 720 7.07 13.36 4.68
C GLU A 720 5.64 13.48 4.11
N VAL A 721 5.15 14.69 3.86
CA VAL A 721 3.81 14.99 3.32
C VAL A 721 3.90 16.05 2.22
N ILE A 722 3.37 15.75 1.03
CA ILE A 722 3.21 16.76 -0.03
C ILE A 722 1.96 17.60 0.26
N LYS A 723 2.13 18.92 0.29
CA LYS A 723 1.07 19.93 0.43
C LYS A 723 0.89 20.67 -0.89
N ASP A 724 -0.36 20.80 -1.36
CA ASP A 724 -0.68 21.56 -2.57
C ASP A 724 -1.08 23.00 -2.28
N PHE A 725 -0.67 23.91 -3.16
CA PHE A 725 -0.97 25.34 -3.08
C PHE A 725 -1.47 25.83 -4.43
N VAL A 726 -2.45 26.72 -4.41
CA VAL A 726 -3.09 27.24 -5.63
C VAL A 726 -3.22 28.75 -5.53
N ALA A 727 -2.63 29.45 -6.49
CA ALA A 727 -2.91 30.86 -6.73
C ALA A 727 -3.85 31.00 -7.94
N SER A 728 -4.81 31.91 -7.85
CA SER A 728 -5.74 32.28 -8.93
C SER A 728 -5.80 33.80 -9.07
N ILE A 729 -6.12 34.28 -10.26
CA ILE A 729 -6.43 35.70 -10.53
C ILE A 729 -7.75 35.80 -11.28
N SER A 730 -8.53 36.84 -11.01
CA SER A 730 -9.84 37.07 -11.61
C SER A 730 -10.18 38.56 -11.69
N SER A 731 -11.26 38.92 -12.40
CA SER A 731 -11.88 40.24 -12.27
C SER A 731 -13.35 40.08 -11.89
N ASN A 732 -13.82 40.94 -11.00
CA ASN A 732 -15.22 41.00 -10.58
C ASN A 732 -16.10 41.83 -11.54
N GLU A 733 -15.50 42.68 -12.40
CA GLU A 733 -16.23 43.53 -13.36
C GLU A 733 -16.24 43.01 -14.80
N VAL A 734 -15.26 42.20 -15.22
CA VAL A 734 -15.12 41.74 -16.62
C VAL A 734 -14.81 40.25 -16.76
N GLU A 735 -15.36 39.63 -17.80
CA GLU A 735 -14.99 38.27 -18.20
C GLU A 735 -13.60 38.24 -18.83
N LEU A 736 -12.80 37.25 -18.42
CA LEU A 736 -11.46 36.98 -18.92
C LEU A 736 -11.50 35.82 -19.93
N ALA A 737 -10.62 35.89 -20.92
CA ALA A 737 -10.36 34.85 -21.90
C ALA A 737 -8.96 34.26 -21.68
N ASN A 738 -8.68 33.10 -22.27
CA ASN A 738 -7.40 32.39 -22.13
C ASN A 738 -7.06 32.01 -20.68
N THR A 739 -8.06 31.72 -19.84
CA THR A 739 -7.95 31.56 -18.38
C THR A 739 -7.11 30.36 -17.88
N TYR A 740 -6.35 29.69 -18.75
CA TYR A 740 -5.48 28.57 -18.40
C TYR A 740 -4.30 29.00 -17.49
N ASP A 741 -3.76 30.21 -17.68
CA ASP A 741 -2.69 30.78 -16.85
C ASP A 741 -3.21 31.80 -15.84
N ASP A 742 -4.53 31.94 -15.69
CA ASP A 742 -5.19 32.60 -14.54
C ASP A 742 -5.17 31.74 -13.27
N ARG A 743 -4.60 30.53 -13.34
CA ARG A 743 -4.42 29.62 -12.19
C ARG A 743 -3.07 28.92 -12.21
N SER A 744 -2.37 29.00 -11.09
CA SER A 744 -1.03 28.43 -10.89
C SER A 744 -0.99 27.53 -9.65
N LYS A 745 -0.68 26.24 -9.83
CA LYS A 745 -0.50 25.26 -8.74
C LYS A 745 0.98 25.07 -8.43
N LEU A 746 1.36 24.92 -7.17
CA LEU A 746 2.67 24.45 -6.73
C LEU A 746 2.50 23.40 -5.63
N ASP A 747 3.39 22.41 -5.58
CA ASP A 747 3.45 21.40 -4.54
C ASP A 747 4.74 21.58 -3.71
N VAL A 748 4.67 21.37 -2.39
CA VAL A 748 5.82 21.47 -1.47
C VAL A 748 5.81 20.26 -0.54
N MET A 749 6.97 19.62 -0.36
CA MET A 749 7.17 18.54 0.61
C MET A 749 7.46 19.12 2.00
N VAL A 750 6.60 18.82 2.97
CA VAL A 750 6.86 19.06 4.40
C VAL A 750 7.42 17.77 5.01
N TYR A 751 8.54 17.82 5.72
CA TYR A 751 9.14 16.66 6.39
C TYR A 751 9.27 16.87 7.90
N SER A 752 9.40 15.77 8.66
CA SER A 752 9.60 15.81 10.11
C SER A 752 10.75 14.91 10.53
N ASP A 753 11.73 15.46 11.26
CA ASP A 753 12.87 14.71 11.80
C ASP A 753 12.53 13.90 13.08
N ARG A 754 11.25 13.89 13.49
CA ARG A 754 10.73 12.94 14.49
C ARG A 754 10.59 11.51 13.96
N TYR A 755 10.60 11.33 12.63
CA TYR A 755 10.44 10.04 11.99
C TYR A 755 11.64 9.68 11.11
N LEU A 756 11.91 8.38 11.06
CA LEU A 756 12.88 7.76 10.17
C LEU A 756 12.39 7.84 8.72
N LYS A 757 13.25 8.36 7.82
CA LYS A 757 12.93 8.53 6.39
C LYS A 757 13.59 7.43 5.57
N ARG A 758 12.91 7.01 4.50
CA ARG A 758 13.36 5.92 3.63
C ARG A 758 13.13 6.26 2.17
N HIS A 759 14.16 6.07 1.36
CA HIS A 759 14.06 6.17 -0.09
C HIS A 759 14.27 4.80 -0.73
N THR A 760 13.43 4.47 -1.70
CA THR A 760 13.57 3.29 -2.56
C THR A 760 14.29 3.68 -3.85
N ARG A 761 15.26 2.87 -4.28
CA ARG A 761 15.92 3.00 -5.58
C ARG A 761 14.96 2.83 -6.75
N TYR A 762 15.21 3.56 -7.83
CA TYR A 762 14.39 3.49 -9.05
C TYR A 762 15.19 3.12 -10.31
N ILE A 763 16.52 3.23 -10.28
CA ILE A 763 17.41 2.92 -11.41
C ILE A 763 18.51 1.94 -10.99
N LEU A 764 19.07 1.21 -11.96
CA LEU A 764 20.19 0.29 -11.76
C LEU A 764 21.38 0.71 -12.62
N GLY A 765 22.58 0.23 -12.25
CA GLY A 765 23.73 0.21 -13.14
C GLY A 765 23.60 -0.85 -14.25
N TYR A 766 24.59 -0.89 -15.13
CA TYR A 766 24.68 -1.87 -16.21
C TYR A 766 25.38 -3.17 -15.77
N PRO A 767 25.21 -4.29 -16.50
CA PRO A 767 25.85 -5.58 -16.19
C PRO A 767 27.40 -5.59 -16.23
N ASP A 768 28.04 -4.50 -16.68
CA ASP A 768 29.49 -4.29 -16.62
C ASP A 768 29.93 -3.50 -15.36
N ASN A 769 29.05 -3.40 -14.37
CA ASN A 769 29.23 -2.69 -13.10
C ASN A 769 29.51 -1.19 -13.25
N THR A 770 28.98 -0.54 -14.30
CA THR A 770 29.08 0.91 -14.51
C THR A 770 27.72 1.59 -14.48
N PHE A 771 27.66 2.88 -14.12
CA PHE A 771 26.42 3.67 -14.21
C PHE A 771 26.19 4.25 -15.62
N LYS A 772 27.26 4.61 -16.32
CA LYS A 772 27.28 5.29 -17.63
C LYS A 772 26.56 6.65 -17.59
N GLY A 773 26.93 7.51 -16.65
CA GLY A 773 26.32 8.83 -16.44
C GLY A 773 26.31 9.72 -17.69
N GLU A 774 27.41 9.70 -18.45
CA GLU A 774 27.62 10.41 -19.72
C GLU A 774 26.97 9.73 -20.94
N ARG A 775 26.21 8.63 -20.77
CA ARG A 775 25.42 8.02 -21.84
C ARG A 775 24.05 8.68 -21.93
N ASN A 776 23.57 8.94 -23.13
CA ASN A 776 22.17 9.35 -23.31
C ASN A 776 21.23 8.20 -22.91
N ILE A 777 20.22 8.50 -22.08
CA ILE A 777 19.23 7.52 -21.61
C ILE A 777 18.19 7.23 -22.71
N THR A 778 17.70 5.99 -22.80
CA THR A 778 16.71 5.62 -23.83
C THR A 778 15.27 5.80 -23.36
N ARG A 779 14.34 5.79 -24.34
CA ARG A 779 12.89 5.78 -24.09
C ARG A 779 12.47 4.59 -23.23
N ALA A 780 13.02 3.39 -23.47
CA ALA A 780 12.76 2.20 -22.65
C ALA A 780 13.26 2.36 -21.21
N GLU A 781 14.49 2.85 -21.01
CA GLU A 781 15.04 3.08 -19.67
C GLU A 781 14.23 4.10 -18.88
N THR A 782 13.77 5.16 -19.55
CA THR A 782 12.91 6.18 -18.93
C THR A 782 11.54 5.58 -18.54
N ALA A 783 10.93 4.77 -19.40
CA ALA A 783 9.67 4.08 -19.08
C ALA A 783 9.81 3.12 -17.88
N VAL A 784 10.91 2.37 -17.79
CA VAL A 784 11.23 1.48 -16.65
C VAL A 784 11.36 2.26 -15.34
N ILE A 785 12.07 3.39 -15.36
CA ILE A 785 12.24 4.22 -14.16
C ILE A 785 10.89 4.74 -13.65
N PHE A 786 10.07 5.37 -14.51
CA PHE A 786 8.78 5.91 -14.07
C PHE A 786 7.77 4.82 -13.70
N ALA A 787 7.81 3.65 -14.35
CA ALA A 787 6.98 2.51 -13.97
C ALA A 787 7.34 1.97 -12.57
N ARG A 788 8.62 1.96 -12.18
CA ARG A 788 9.07 1.61 -10.82
C ARG A 788 8.68 2.67 -9.79
N ILE A 789 8.86 3.96 -10.10
CA ILE A 789 8.49 5.08 -9.21
C ILE A 789 6.99 5.06 -8.87
N LEU A 790 6.13 4.66 -9.81
CA LEU A 790 4.69 4.52 -9.60
C LEU A 790 4.25 3.11 -9.17
N ASP A 791 5.19 2.19 -8.92
CA ASP A 791 4.94 0.78 -8.56
C ASP A 791 3.92 0.06 -9.48
N LEU A 792 4.03 0.26 -10.80
CA LEU A 792 3.03 -0.19 -11.78
C LEU A 792 3.00 -1.71 -12.02
N LYS A 793 3.63 -2.54 -11.17
CA LYS A 793 3.72 -4.00 -11.31
C LYS A 793 2.36 -4.69 -11.44
N ASP A 794 1.34 -4.15 -10.77
CA ASP A 794 -0.02 -4.71 -10.72
C ASP A 794 -0.92 -4.24 -11.87
N LEU A 795 -0.46 -3.31 -12.72
CA LEU A 795 -1.11 -3.04 -14.00
C LEU A 795 -0.92 -4.25 -14.92
N LYS A 796 -1.80 -5.24 -14.77
CA LYS A 796 -1.83 -6.48 -15.55
C LYS A 796 -1.70 -6.17 -17.02
N ALA A 797 -0.49 -6.32 -17.55
CA ALA A 797 -0.16 -6.04 -18.93
C ALA A 797 -1.01 -6.95 -19.81
N LYS A 798 -2.14 -6.42 -20.29
CA LYS A 798 -2.81 -6.94 -21.48
C LYS A 798 -1.84 -6.66 -22.60
N ASN A 799 -0.96 -7.62 -22.83
CA ASN A 799 0.06 -7.54 -23.86
C ASN A 799 -0.65 -7.46 -25.22
N THR A 800 -0.84 -6.22 -25.68
CA THR A 800 -1.67 -5.90 -26.86
C THR A 800 -0.94 -6.21 -28.16
N ASN A 801 0.36 -6.57 -28.11
CA ASN A 801 1.27 -6.56 -29.26
C ASN A 801 1.15 -5.25 -30.07
N GLN A 802 0.89 -4.12 -29.40
CA GLN A 802 0.68 -2.84 -30.05
C GLN A 802 1.97 -2.35 -30.74
N PHE A 803 3.12 -2.57 -30.12
CA PHE A 803 4.41 -2.10 -30.63
C PHE A 803 5.20 -3.25 -31.25
N VAL A 804 5.45 -3.18 -32.56
CA VAL A 804 6.14 -4.25 -33.31
C VAL A 804 7.64 -4.32 -32.99
N ASP A 805 8.19 -3.24 -32.43
CA ASP A 805 9.58 -3.08 -31.98
C ASP A 805 9.77 -3.35 -30.47
N VAL A 806 8.70 -3.70 -29.75
CA VAL A 806 8.75 -4.20 -28.36
C VAL A 806 8.26 -5.66 -28.36
N PRO A 807 9.09 -6.61 -28.81
CA PRO A 807 8.70 -8.02 -28.91
C PRO A 807 8.58 -8.67 -27.53
N LYS A 808 7.82 -9.78 -27.47
CA LYS A 808 7.68 -10.56 -26.25
C LYS A 808 9.02 -11.07 -25.72
N GLY A 809 9.28 -10.83 -24.44
CA GLY A 809 10.54 -11.12 -23.76
C GLY A 809 11.58 -9.98 -23.88
N PHE A 810 11.22 -8.82 -24.43
CA PHE A 810 12.07 -7.63 -24.37
C PHE A 810 12.19 -7.17 -22.90
N TRP A 811 13.40 -6.82 -22.46
CA TRP A 811 13.72 -6.60 -21.05
C TRP A 811 12.87 -5.51 -20.36
N ALA A 812 12.38 -4.53 -21.12
CA ALA A 812 11.51 -3.45 -20.65
C ALA A 812 10.03 -3.61 -21.08
N GLU A 813 9.63 -4.76 -21.64
CA GLU A 813 8.29 -4.99 -22.22
C GLU A 813 7.16 -4.57 -21.28
N GLU A 814 7.09 -5.19 -20.09
CA GLU A 814 6.01 -4.98 -19.13
C GLU A 814 5.96 -3.53 -18.63
N HIS A 815 7.14 -2.97 -18.34
CA HIS A 815 7.31 -1.58 -17.92
C HIS A 815 6.86 -0.57 -18.98
N ILE A 816 7.19 -0.81 -20.27
CA ILE A 816 6.76 0.05 -21.39
C ILE A 816 5.23 0.01 -21.53
N TYR A 817 4.63 -1.18 -21.50
CA TYR A 817 3.18 -1.30 -21.61
C TYR A 817 2.45 -0.68 -20.40
N ALA A 818 2.99 -0.83 -19.18
CA ALA A 818 2.47 -0.18 -17.98
C ALA A 818 2.59 1.36 -18.04
N ALA A 819 3.72 1.89 -18.52
CA ALA A 819 3.94 3.33 -18.72
C ALA A 819 3.04 3.94 -19.82
N VAL A 820 2.73 3.17 -20.87
CA VAL A 820 1.76 3.60 -21.91
C VAL A 820 0.32 3.51 -21.40
N GLN A 821 -0.04 2.46 -20.67
CA GLN A 821 -1.39 2.27 -20.11
C GLN A 821 -1.73 3.30 -19.02
N SER A 822 -0.74 3.75 -18.26
CA SER A 822 -0.87 4.84 -17.27
C SER A 822 -0.87 6.25 -17.89
N GLY A 823 -0.64 6.38 -19.21
CA GLY A 823 -0.63 7.66 -19.92
C GLY A 823 0.67 8.46 -19.82
N LEU A 824 1.70 7.95 -19.14
CA LEU A 824 3.03 8.57 -19.06
C LEU A 824 3.70 8.67 -20.44
N PHE A 825 3.56 7.61 -21.23
CA PHE A 825 4.16 7.47 -22.55
C PHE A 825 3.13 7.30 -23.66
N LYS A 826 3.51 7.72 -24.87
CA LYS A 826 2.85 7.38 -26.12
C LYS A 826 3.89 6.75 -27.06
N GLY A 827 3.42 5.87 -27.95
CA GLY A 827 4.22 5.41 -29.09
C GLY A 827 4.62 6.57 -29.98
N VAL A 828 5.70 6.42 -30.76
CA VAL A 828 6.07 7.42 -31.78
C VAL A 828 5.10 7.40 -32.96
N ASP A 829 4.46 6.25 -33.18
CA ASP A 829 3.27 6.08 -34.01
C ASP A 829 2.36 4.99 -33.38
N SER A 830 1.31 4.57 -34.08
CA SER A 830 0.36 3.55 -33.61
C SER A 830 0.96 2.15 -33.39
N THR A 831 2.17 1.90 -33.93
CA THR A 831 2.82 0.59 -34.07
C THR A 831 4.27 0.53 -33.61
N HIS A 832 4.93 1.66 -33.31
CA HIS A 832 6.32 1.71 -32.82
C HIS A 832 6.45 2.50 -31.52
N PHE A 833 7.29 2.02 -30.61
CA PHE A 833 7.66 2.72 -29.38
C PHE A 833 9.03 3.40 -29.44
N ASN A 834 9.93 2.91 -30.30
CA ASN A 834 11.35 3.23 -30.40
C ASN A 834 12.12 3.04 -29.07
N PRO A 835 12.16 1.82 -28.48
CA PRO A 835 12.66 1.58 -27.13
C PRO A 835 14.14 1.98 -26.92
N ASP A 836 15.01 1.65 -27.88
CA ASP A 836 16.46 1.88 -27.79
C ASP A 836 16.90 3.28 -28.26
N VAL A 837 15.97 4.11 -28.73
CA VAL A 837 16.27 5.48 -29.16
C VAL A 837 16.49 6.37 -27.92
N PRO A 838 17.59 7.15 -27.86
CA PRO A 838 17.80 8.11 -26.78
C PRO A 838 16.75 9.21 -26.76
N ILE A 839 16.18 9.49 -25.60
CA ILE A 839 15.10 10.47 -25.42
C ILE A 839 15.67 11.90 -25.39
N THR A 840 14.94 12.86 -25.98
CA THR A 840 15.30 14.28 -25.89
C THR A 840 14.92 14.89 -24.54
N ARG A 841 15.58 15.98 -24.14
CA ARG A 841 15.23 16.73 -22.92
C ARG A 841 13.77 17.20 -22.91
N ALA A 842 13.22 17.62 -24.06
CA ALA A 842 11.82 18.02 -24.18
C ALA A 842 10.82 16.85 -24.02
N GLU A 843 11.12 15.68 -24.59
CA GLU A 843 10.31 14.47 -24.37
C GLU A 843 10.37 14.03 -22.90
N PHE A 844 11.56 14.02 -22.29
CA PHE A 844 11.75 13.62 -20.89
C PHE A 844 10.96 14.52 -19.92
N VAL A 845 11.01 15.84 -20.12
CA VAL A 845 10.20 16.79 -19.33
C VAL A 845 8.70 16.63 -19.60
N THR A 846 8.30 16.22 -20.79
CA THR A 846 6.89 15.87 -21.07
C THR A 846 6.43 14.61 -20.32
N VAL A 847 7.32 13.63 -20.09
CA VAL A 847 7.01 12.48 -19.22
C VAL A 847 6.83 12.93 -17.76
N ILE A 848 7.64 13.89 -17.27
CA ILE A 848 7.46 14.49 -15.94
C ILE A 848 6.11 15.24 -15.84
N ALA A 849 5.76 16.03 -16.85
CA ALA A 849 4.47 16.73 -16.90
C ALA A 849 3.28 15.75 -16.95
N ASN A 850 3.45 14.57 -17.58
CA ASN A 850 2.45 13.50 -17.55
C ASN A 850 2.34 12.83 -16.17
N TYR A 851 3.46 12.60 -15.48
CA TYR A 851 3.49 12.06 -14.11
C TYR A 851 2.76 13.00 -13.14
N LEU A 852 3.03 14.31 -13.21
CA LEU A 852 2.38 15.33 -12.37
C LEU A 852 0.96 15.72 -12.83
N LYS A 853 0.54 15.32 -14.04
CA LYS A 853 -0.75 15.68 -14.67
C LYS A 853 -0.97 17.20 -14.81
N ILE A 854 0.09 17.91 -15.21
CA ILE A 854 0.13 19.38 -15.39
C ILE A 854 0.54 19.78 -16.81
N GLN A 855 0.08 19.03 -17.81
CA GLN A 855 0.45 19.27 -19.21
C GLN A 855 0.01 20.67 -19.67
N ARG A 856 0.90 21.37 -20.37
CA ARG A 856 0.67 22.69 -20.98
C ARG A 856 1.16 22.68 -22.43
N THR A 857 0.30 23.05 -23.36
CA THR A 857 0.70 23.32 -24.75
C THR A 857 1.56 24.58 -24.85
N SER A 858 2.14 24.85 -26.03
CA SER A 858 2.87 26.10 -26.29
C SER A 858 1.99 27.35 -26.23
N GLU A 859 0.68 27.22 -26.46
CA GLU A 859 -0.28 28.33 -26.29
C GLU A 859 -0.58 28.54 -24.79
N GLU A 860 -0.54 27.49 -23.96
CA GLU A 860 -0.84 27.53 -22.51
C GLU A 860 0.39 27.71 -21.62
N ALA A 861 1.51 28.18 -22.17
CA ALA A 861 2.75 28.36 -21.41
C ALA A 861 2.59 29.47 -20.36
N PRO A 862 3.14 29.31 -19.14
CA PRO A 862 3.21 30.39 -18.16
C PRO A 862 3.78 31.68 -18.76
N PHE A 863 3.19 32.84 -18.41
CA PHE A 863 3.66 34.15 -18.90
C PHE A 863 5.08 34.51 -18.41
N THR A 864 5.58 33.80 -17.40
CA THR A 864 6.97 33.82 -16.97
C THR A 864 7.80 32.93 -17.87
N HIS A 865 8.85 33.48 -18.50
CA HIS A 865 9.75 32.72 -19.37
C HIS A 865 11.15 32.63 -18.75
N THR A 866 11.65 31.40 -18.66
CA THR A 866 12.91 31.03 -18.01
C THR A 866 14.02 30.76 -19.04
N PHE A 867 13.66 30.25 -20.23
CA PHE A 867 14.65 29.78 -21.22
C PHE A 867 14.56 30.48 -22.58
N ASN A 868 15.73 30.77 -23.15
CA ASN A 868 15.85 31.60 -24.34
C ASN A 868 15.70 30.85 -25.67
N ASP A 869 15.68 29.51 -25.66
CA ASP A 869 15.79 28.64 -26.85
C ASP A 869 14.59 27.72 -27.09
N ILE A 870 13.50 27.90 -26.34
CA ILE A 870 12.29 27.06 -26.42
C ILE A 870 11.10 27.75 -27.10
N GLN A 871 11.26 28.99 -27.58
CA GLN A 871 10.16 29.78 -28.14
C GLN A 871 9.58 29.12 -29.41
N ASN A 872 8.26 28.93 -29.45
CA ASN A 872 7.53 28.17 -30.47
C ASN A 872 7.87 26.66 -30.50
N HIS A 873 8.55 26.12 -29.49
CA HIS A 873 8.75 24.68 -29.36
C HIS A 873 7.47 24.01 -28.86
N TRP A 874 7.15 22.82 -29.38
CA TRP A 874 5.92 22.07 -29.00
C TRP A 874 5.81 21.77 -27.51
N ALA A 875 6.96 21.64 -26.82
CA ALA A 875 7.04 21.40 -25.38
C ALA A 875 7.20 22.68 -24.53
N GLN A 876 7.08 23.87 -25.11
CA GLN A 876 7.37 25.15 -24.42
C GLN A 876 6.60 25.27 -23.10
N GLY A 877 5.29 24.99 -23.09
CA GLY A 877 4.47 25.04 -21.89
C GLY A 877 4.94 24.08 -20.80
N ASN A 878 5.07 22.79 -21.14
CA ASN A 878 5.63 21.78 -20.23
C ASN A 878 7.00 22.17 -19.67
N ILE A 879 7.89 22.76 -20.48
CA ILE A 879 9.24 23.11 -20.03
C ILE A 879 9.22 24.26 -19.01
N GLU A 880 8.44 25.32 -19.27
CA GLU A 880 8.31 26.45 -18.33
C GLU A 880 7.55 26.03 -17.05
N GLU A 881 6.49 25.22 -17.17
CA GLU A 881 5.73 24.76 -16.01
C GLU A 881 6.58 23.84 -15.10
N ILE A 882 7.37 22.92 -15.67
CA ILE A 882 8.28 22.06 -14.88
C ILE A 882 9.49 22.83 -14.31
N ALA A 883 9.92 23.93 -14.95
CA ALA A 883 10.90 24.84 -14.36
C ALA A 883 10.33 25.63 -13.18
N ARG A 884 9.04 25.99 -13.21
CA ARG A 884 8.35 26.66 -12.10
C ARG A 884 8.24 25.80 -10.83
N TYR A 885 8.28 24.47 -10.98
CA TYR A 885 8.40 23.50 -9.86
C TYR A 885 9.86 23.25 -9.40
N ASP A 886 10.85 24.00 -9.91
CA ASP A 886 12.31 23.87 -9.64
C ASP A 886 12.96 22.50 -10.03
N ILE A 887 12.19 21.60 -10.64
CA ILE A 887 12.65 20.28 -11.10
C ILE A 887 13.72 20.42 -12.20
N VAL A 888 13.48 21.32 -13.16
CA VAL A 888 14.35 21.53 -14.33
C VAL A 888 15.15 22.82 -14.17
N LYS A 889 16.46 22.70 -14.31
CA LYS A 889 17.39 23.85 -14.41
C LYS A 889 18.03 23.87 -15.79
N GLY A 890 18.21 25.08 -16.31
CA GLY A 890 18.84 25.33 -17.60
C GLY A 890 20.36 25.24 -17.54
N TYR A 891 21.00 25.46 -18.69
CA TYR A 891 22.44 25.66 -18.78
C TYR A 891 22.81 27.11 -18.39
N ALA A 892 24.07 27.34 -18.04
CA ALA A 892 24.58 28.66 -17.63
C ALA A 892 24.49 29.76 -18.71
N ASP A 893 24.15 29.41 -19.96
CA ASP A 893 23.86 30.33 -21.06
C ASP A 893 22.37 30.72 -21.18
N GLY A 894 21.51 30.26 -20.26
CA GLY A 894 20.06 30.50 -20.29
C GLY A 894 19.29 29.62 -21.28
N SER A 895 19.92 28.57 -21.83
CA SER A 895 19.24 27.59 -22.69
C SER A 895 18.70 26.39 -21.90
N PHE A 896 17.63 25.77 -22.40
CA PHE A 896 17.16 24.45 -21.97
C PHE A 896 17.65 23.33 -22.89
N ARG A 897 17.93 23.63 -24.17
CA ARG A 897 18.36 22.72 -25.23
C ARG A 897 17.37 21.59 -25.51
N PRO A 898 16.13 21.91 -25.93
CA PRO A 898 15.02 20.94 -25.97
C PRO A 898 15.27 19.69 -26.84
N GLN A 899 15.99 19.81 -27.96
CA GLN A 899 16.28 18.66 -28.84
C GLN A 899 17.58 17.92 -28.48
N LYS A 900 18.35 18.37 -27.47
CA LYS A 900 19.52 17.61 -26.99
C LYS A 900 19.00 16.33 -26.34
N GLN A 901 19.63 15.20 -26.67
CA GLN A 901 19.42 13.94 -25.95
C GLN A 901 19.88 14.11 -24.49
N ILE A 902 19.11 13.60 -23.53
CA ILE A 902 19.39 13.77 -22.10
C ILE A 902 20.36 12.70 -21.60
N LEU A 903 21.40 13.11 -20.87
CA LEU A 903 22.37 12.21 -20.25
C LEU A 903 21.73 11.48 -19.07
N ARG A 904 22.13 10.23 -18.78
CA ARG A 904 21.59 9.44 -17.67
C ARG A 904 21.74 10.13 -16.32
N GLN A 905 22.86 10.84 -16.11
CA GLN A 905 23.09 11.64 -14.91
C GLN A 905 22.23 12.93 -14.85
N GLU A 906 21.97 13.58 -15.99
CA GLU A 906 21.02 14.72 -16.06
C GLU A 906 19.60 14.25 -15.73
N ALA A 907 19.22 13.05 -16.18
CA ALA A 907 17.90 12.46 -15.94
C ALA A 907 17.67 12.15 -14.45
N VAL A 908 18.60 11.47 -13.77
CA VAL A 908 18.43 11.17 -12.32
C VAL A 908 18.40 12.44 -11.49
N THR A 909 19.20 13.47 -11.82
CA THR A 909 19.18 14.78 -11.16
C THR A 909 17.79 15.45 -11.23
N MET A 910 17.08 15.32 -12.35
CA MET A 910 15.71 15.84 -12.49
C MET A 910 14.69 14.97 -11.74
N ILE A 911 14.88 13.65 -11.73
CA ILE A 911 13.97 12.73 -11.02
C ILE A 911 14.09 12.88 -9.50
N ASN A 912 15.30 13.04 -8.96
CA ASN A 912 15.52 13.29 -7.53
C ASN A 912 14.77 14.55 -7.09
N ARG A 913 14.86 15.65 -7.85
CA ARG A 913 14.09 16.88 -7.56
C ARG A 913 12.58 16.69 -7.68
N LEU A 914 12.10 15.95 -8.67
CA LEU A 914 10.67 15.58 -8.79
C LEU A 914 10.18 14.81 -7.56
N LEU A 915 11.04 13.97 -6.97
CA LEU A 915 10.75 13.16 -5.79
C LEU A 915 11.11 13.86 -4.46
N TYR A 916 11.57 15.12 -4.50
CA TYR A 916 12.05 15.88 -3.34
C TYR A 916 13.21 15.20 -2.58
N ARG A 917 14.21 14.69 -3.31
CA ARG A 917 15.37 13.93 -2.78
C ARG A 917 16.71 14.49 -3.24
N GLY A 918 17.76 14.11 -2.51
CA GLY A 918 19.16 14.22 -2.88
C GLY A 918 19.74 15.64 -2.96
N PRO A 919 21.05 15.76 -3.23
CA PRO A 919 22.02 14.68 -3.43
C PRO A 919 22.37 13.96 -2.12
N LEU A 920 22.49 12.63 -2.16
CA LEU A 920 22.81 11.83 -0.98
C LEU A 920 24.28 11.98 -0.55
N THR A 921 24.51 12.06 0.76
CA THR A 921 25.83 12.19 1.38
C THR A 921 26.12 11.04 2.36
N ASN A 922 27.37 10.96 2.86
CA ASN A 922 27.86 9.85 3.70
C ASN A 922 27.82 8.46 3.02
N VAL A 923 28.05 8.44 1.70
CA VAL A 923 27.98 7.24 0.86
C VAL A 923 29.31 6.90 0.19
N THR A 924 29.54 5.60 -0.02
CA THR A 924 30.65 5.06 -0.81
C THR A 924 30.21 4.70 -2.22
N ASN A 925 31.07 4.93 -3.21
CA ASN A 925 30.77 4.70 -4.63
C ASN A 925 30.19 3.31 -4.93
N SER A 926 29.01 3.30 -5.55
CA SER A 926 28.40 2.12 -6.19
C SER A 926 29.13 1.71 -7.46
N PHE A 927 29.66 2.69 -8.23
CA PHE A 927 30.20 2.47 -9.57
C PHE A 927 31.58 3.11 -9.77
N PRO A 928 32.48 2.50 -10.55
CA PRO A 928 33.84 3.00 -10.75
C PRO A 928 33.92 4.16 -11.76
N ASP A 929 32.89 4.38 -12.56
CA ASP A 929 32.82 5.44 -13.57
C ASP A 929 32.22 6.76 -13.07
N ILE A 930 31.66 6.78 -11.85
CA ILE A 930 31.18 7.98 -11.16
C ILE A 930 31.96 8.09 -9.84
N THR A 931 33.03 8.89 -9.84
CA THR A 931 33.90 9.10 -8.68
C THR A 931 33.28 10.07 -7.67
N SER A 932 33.76 10.08 -6.41
CA SER A 932 33.17 10.89 -5.33
C SER A 932 33.35 12.41 -5.49
N ASP A 933 34.23 12.84 -6.39
CA ASP A 933 34.43 14.23 -6.82
C ASP A 933 33.58 14.62 -8.04
N HIS A 934 32.84 13.67 -8.63
CA HIS A 934 31.94 13.93 -9.74
C HIS A 934 30.69 14.70 -9.26
N TRP A 935 30.28 15.74 -9.99
CA TRP A 935 29.17 16.61 -9.58
C TRP A 935 27.83 15.88 -9.34
N ALA A 936 27.59 14.81 -10.09
CA ALA A 936 26.39 13.98 -9.96
C ALA A 936 26.55 12.79 -8.99
N PHE A 937 27.62 12.74 -8.19
CA PHE A 937 27.90 11.59 -7.32
C PHE A 937 26.74 11.27 -6.37
N GLY A 938 26.35 12.23 -5.52
CA GLY A 938 25.23 12.03 -4.58
C GLY A 938 23.88 11.82 -5.29
N GLU A 939 23.69 12.40 -6.47
CA GLU A 939 22.47 12.21 -7.29
C GLU A 939 22.36 10.77 -7.83
N VAL A 940 23.50 10.13 -8.15
CA VAL A 940 23.57 8.75 -8.62
C VAL A 940 23.41 7.77 -7.46
N GLU A 941 24.08 8.00 -6.32
CA GLU A 941 23.94 7.12 -5.14
C GLU A 941 22.51 7.14 -4.57
N GLU A 942 21.86 8.32 -4.56
CA GLU A 942 20.44 8.49 -4.23
C GLU A 942 19.53 7.60 -5.10
N ALA A 943 19.76 7.59 -6.42
CA ALA A 943 18.88 6.92 -7.38
C ALA A 943 18.97 5.38 -7.35
N VAL A 944 20.11 4.82 -6.93
CA VAL A 944 20.50 3.41 -7.12
C VAL A 944 20.50 2.56 -5.86
N ARG A 945 20.35 3.17 -4.69
CA ARG A 945 20.33 2.49 -3.38
C ARG A 945 19.01 2.75 -2.68
N SER A 946 18.35 1.68 -2.23
CA SER A 946 17.33 1.83 -1.20
C SER A 946 18.04 2.04 0.13
N HIS A 947 17.61 3.01 0.91
CA HIS A 947 18.35 3.46 2.08
C HIS A 947 17.48 4.24 3.07
N GLU A 948 17.98 4.33 4.30
CA GLU A 948 17.49 5.24 5.33
C GLU A 948 18.38 6.48 5.39
N PHE A 949 17.78 7.62 5.72
CA PHE A 949 18.52 8.88 5.84
C PHE A 949 17.95 9.79 6.93
N ILE A 950 18.79 10.75 7.33
CA ILE A 950 18.41 11.95 8.08
C ILE A 950 18.75 13.19 7.25
N ILE A 951 18.14 14.32 7.57
CA ILE A 951 18.55 15.62 7.04
C ILE A 951 19.43 16.30 8.10
N ASN A 952 20.55 16.88 7.69
CA ASN A 952 21.47 17.55 8.62
C ASN A 952 21.19 19.07 8.72
N ASP A 953 21.88 19.76 9.64
CA ASP A 953 21.79 21.22 9.86
C ASP A 953 22.00 22.10 8.60
N LYS A 954 22.44 21.54 7.47
CA LYS A 954 22.61 22.23 6.18
C LYS A 954 21.50 21.92 5.15
N GLY A 955 20.53 21.08 5.50
CA GLY A 955 19.54 20.55 4.57
C GLY A 955 20.06 19.44 3.63
N GLU A 956 21.23 18.86 3.92
CA GLU A 956 21.78 17.75 3.12
C GLU A 956 21.23 16.41 3.62
N GLU A 957 20.85 15.51 2.71
CA GLU A 957 20.44 14.14 3.04
C GLU A 957 21.67 13.28 3.34
N VAL A 958 21.69 12.63 4.50
CA VAL A 958 22.81 11.84 5.02
C VAL A 958 22.35 10.41 5.20
N MET A 959 22.94 9.47 4.45
CA MET A 959 22.61 8.05 4.59
C MET A 959 22.96 7.53 5.99
N THR A 960 22.01 6.87 6.64
CA THR A 960 22.18 6.19 7.94
C THR A 960 22.30 4.67 7.78
N GLU A 961 21.47 4.05 6.94
CA GLU A 961 21.46 2.60 6.71
C GLU A 961 21.19 2.25 5.24
N TYR A 962 21.78 1.16 4.75
CA TYR A 962 21.54 0.64 3.41
C TYR A 962 20.50 -0.50 3.44
N ILE A 963 19.43 -0.36 2.66
CA ILE A 963 18.36 -1.34 2.56
C ILE A 963 18.59 -2.24 1.33
N ASN A 964 18.63 -3.56 1.55
CA ASN A 964 18.73 -4.54 0.46
C ASN A 964 17.34 -5.09 0.10
N ASP A 965 16.69 -4.50 -0.91
CA ASP A 965 15.37 -4.88 -1.40
C ASP A 965 15.41 -5.62 -2.76
N PRO A 966 14.41 -6.45 -3.09
CA PRO A 966 14.21 -6.91 -4.47
C PRO A 966 13.68 -5.77 -5.36
N ILE A 967 14.12 -5.70 -6.61
CA ILE A 967 13.64 -4.72 -7.60
C ILE A 967 12.87 -5.42 -8.73
N TRP A 968 11.82 -4.76 -9.24
CA TRP A 968 11.05 -5.14 -10.43
C TRP A 968 11.84 -4.92 -11.73
#